data_AF-A0A7Z2GCV6-F1
#
_entry.id   AF-A0A7Z2GCV6-F1
#
_cell.length_a   1.000
_cell.length_b   1.000
_cell.length_c   1.000
_cell.angle_alpha   90.00
_cell.angle_beta   90.00
_cell.angle_gamma   90.00
#
_symmetry.space_group_name_H-M   'P 1'
#
loop_
_entity.id
_entity.type
_entity.pdbx_description
1 polymer ?
#
loop_
_entity_poly.entity_id
_entity_poly.type
_entity_poly.pdbx_seq_one_letter_code
_entity_poly.pdbx_strand_id
1 'polypeptide(L)'
;MVIRIKPMYDPLNPGGDEPVITMRSETNRILEHELRRYCNGQIQGRSFLIAGHRGAGKTTMVADVVHRLMLESKAKRTRMRPLLVVLHGPSLFLSLSELSDDDIDGDAASAPATAQGQQIAGRAEPDEGAREAAPTVPADEPSAQTGREREPGAQSQETAVTGGGEAPAPERAAAREHDDAADTVPTDRKVVTDSVEEHAQRALEQVILGLHRAVVREYAAAFRTWVLAKINDPAPVAGAAAQAGDGRSGSGNELMQDVAEWTELAAQFELELIEDPSAIRLREFYAGVGALSTGILGVPGRSEDGRQPVADQGARELIALTGLCMAHQRISGELSETDRNTATDTRETHTESKFAWQNENLLKSFASIASGALVMGGAAAGQHALWAATLLGLATAVGASIVFRHSSSSKTRQEREIERTFIPDRTLRTLDRVLPMLLQWLMSAGLAPVLVIDELDKMGELSWRLEAMVRHLKKLMAENVFSCFLTDRGYLELVSMGERDKAYAKTYSYFSHPLFVTYEPGDLDQYMSSLFDTSGDSSAMIDCEVLKWMLRHRSQMHALALNREIAAIRNDAGNIAIADGDVRTLPVYKIDVTLQVAIEHRLKKDDLTGWLMQQPRMRLTILDALYFISREWRRGAEEIDLSGSGLDRLWQQLETRMNLAEVRRPRQNRAHSGQQSGALTGDDKHILCTVVKDLALALSADMPEFALISAVANPTPDDRTPRVPAPNSSVLDAVLIGNASVLIQVDGSNTRFRFRYSQSGNLRESVPAQPIQPLPPGGLPATGGIPEQGTPAEPLSKLEQLRNLRDTSTQFAAFLDNFEDVLRPILFSEFTPVQPKGSLYRYLADVIGVLPTTPAWSSVYSGRVRLDQAVYGQGNPAALEVDLGALEQFVDMIRTNAGLIALVLGTAAQLTALSGTNKTQNDLTWALDALSTGLKFHQLDSAGLRAVVEEFRKDLQKRVDGLIEVPNLADGYSPEPAVQIKRTVEEWLPLAQAAGQKFDWLAAIRRAWDNFSMDSSGKLLFAAQVDLIISIANRRGPANLFTVNPFEPSLEDWTTLVRMTLKSRGPPFPMPGDEAPPAVIALALRMLGFHLVTRDRAEPLANLFGRETSAAFESLVRTAGDGRGMVTSTAEPYVDEIVVVLSAAPFTTTQSWTAPQQRAAMLVMTSTALFASSQSFLELMALAGKIRLWWDGSPSQADREVAQKFFTDGVRAKLFEESPSTPPPYP
;
A
#
# COMPACT_ATOMS: atom_id res chain seq x y z
N MET A 1 -3.34 25.15 33.49
CA MET A 1 -3.29 26.02 32.30
C MET A 1 -3.19 25.11 31.06
N VAL A 2 -3.35 25.62 29.85
CA VAL A 2 -3.62 24.73 28.69
C VAL A 2 -2.81 25.15 27.47
N ILE A 3 -1.64 24.53 27.27
CA ILE A 3 -0.91 24.58 26.00
C ILE A 3 -1.73 23.78 24.98
N ARG A 4 -2.27 24.45 23.95
CA ARG A 4 -3.09 23.80 22.93
C ARG A 4 -2.22 23.32 21.78
N ILE A 5 -2.49 22.11 21.28
CA ILE A 5 -1.87 21.61 20.05
C ILE A 5 -2.81 21.96 18.89
N LYS A 6 -2.32 22.72 17.91
CA LYS A 6 -3.10 23.00 16.68
C LYS A 6 -3.41 21.69 15.94
N PRO A 7 -4.58 21.58 15.28
CA PRO A 7 -4.90 20.39 14.50
C PRO A 7 -3.83 20.14 13.43
N MET A 8 -3.34 18.91 13.35
CA MET A 8 -2.45 18.46 12.29
C MET A 8 -3.30 17.82 11.18
N TYR A 9 -3.17 18.31 9.95
CA TYR A 9 -3.72 17.67 8.77
C TYR A 9 -2.67 16.77 8.12
N ASP A 10 -3.12 15.70 7.46
CA ASP A 10 -2.23 14.81 6.72
C ASP A 10 -1.80 15.46 5.39
N PRO A 11 -0.49 15.73 5.15
CA PRO A 11 -0.01 16.26 3.86
C PRO A 11 -0.29 15.35 2.67
N LEU A 12 -0.56 14.05 2.88
CA LEU A 12 -0.95 13.13 1.81
C LEU A 12 -2.43 13.30 1.38
N ASN A 13 -3.24 13.97 2.19
CA ASN A 13 -4.64 14.29 1.91
C ASN A 13 -4.91 15.80 2.09
N PRO A 14 -4.43 16.66 1.17
CA PRO A 14 -4.56 18.13 1.25
C PRO A 14 -5.97 18.62 0.88
N GLY A 15 -7.01 18.04 1.49
CA GLY A 15 -8.42 18.33 1.23
C GLY A 15 -8.93 19.65 1.79
N GLY A 16 -8.08 20.46 2.43
CA GLY A 16 -8.42 21.78 2.95
C GLY A 16 -7.34 22.81 2.63
N ASP A 17 -7.73 24.08 2.56
CA ASP A 17 -6.85 25.22 2.34
C ASP A 17 -5.96 25.57 3.55
N GLU A 18 -6.15 24.90 4.70
CA GLU A 18 -5.33 25.13 5.89
C GLU A 18 -3.87 24.68 5.67
N PRO A 19 -2.88 25.52 6.04
CA PRO A 19 -1.48 25.22 5.77
C PRO A 19 -1.01 24.03 6.61
N VAL A 20 -0.63 22.94 5.94
CA VAL A 20 -0.08 21.77 6.62
C VAL A 20 1.20 22.14 7.37
N ILE A 21 1.20 21.93 8.69
CA ILE A 21 2.34 22.20 9.55
C ILE A 21 3.35 21.06 9.40
N THR A 22 4.41 21.30 8.60
CA THR A 22 5.50 20.34 8.39
C THR A 22 6.82 20.80 8.99
N MET A 23 7.63 19.83 9.41
CA MET A 23 8.99 20.05 9.92
C MET A 23 9.96 20.21 8.74
N ARG A 24 10.69 21.33 8.70
CA ARG A 24 11.52 21.72 7.54
C ARG A 24 13.02 21.51 7.76
N SER A 25 13.49 20.31 7.41
CA SER A 25 14.92 19.97 7.35
C SER A 25 15.70 20.76 6.29
N GLU A 26 17.03 20.73 6.35
CA GLU A 26 17.87 21.21 5.24
C GLU A 26 17.63 20.41 3.95
N THR A 27 17.41 19.10 4.06
CA THR A 27 17.00 18.22 2.94
C THR A 27 15.70 18.70 2.26
N ASN A 28 14.72 19.21 3.04
CA ASN A 28 13.50 19.82 2.49
C ASN A 28 13.81 21.08 1.66
N ARG A 29 14.73 21.94 2.12
CA ARG A 29 15.13 23.19 1.43
C ARG A 29 15.86 22.91 0.11
N ILE A 30 16.80 21.96 0.12
CA ILE A 30 17.54 21.54 -1.09
C ILE A 30 16.58 20.94 -2.12
N LEU A 31 15.67 20.05 -1.69
CA LEU A 31 14.66 19.44 -2.54
C LEU A 31 13.71 20.49 -3.14
N GLU A 32 13.23 21.44 -2.33
CA GLU A 32 12.38 22.55 -2.77
C GLU A 32 13.09 23.45 -3.79
N HIS A 33 14.36 23.78 -3.55
CA HIS A 33 15.15 24.59 -4.47
C HIS A 33 15.29 23.93 -5.84
N GLU A 34 15.79 22.69 -5.89
CA GLU A 34 16.00 21.98 -7.15
C GLU A 34 14.68 21.65 -7.85
N LEU A 35 13.61 21.27 -7.11
CA LEU A 35 12.31 21.02 -7.74
C LEU A 35 11.67 22.31 -8.28
N ARG A 36 11.85 23.47 -7.63
CA ARG A 36 11.44 24.78 -8.16
C ARG A 36 12.20 25.11 -9.45
N ARG A 37 13.51 24.83 -9.52
CA ARG A 37 14.32 24.99 -10.74
C ARG A 37 13.81 24.10 -11.88
N TYR A 38 13.49 22.83 -11.60
CA TYR A 38 12.91 21.90 -12.57
C TYR A 38 11.53 22.37 -13.07
N CYS A 39 10.62 22.78 -12.16
CA CYS A 39 9.31 23.34 -12.53
C CYS A 39 9.41 24.65 -13.34
N ASN A 40 10.55 25.33 -13.31
CA ASN A 40 10.84 26.51 -14.13
C ASN A 40 11.56 26.20 -15.45
N GLY A 41 11.94 24.94 -15.71
CA GLY A 41 12.75 24.55 -16.86
C GLY A 41 14.19 25.04 -16.82
N GLN A 42 14.69 25.40 -15.63
CA GLN A 42 16.08 25.86 -15.43
C GLN A 42 17.08 24.71 -15.32
N ILE A 43 16.58 23.51 -15.07
CA ILE A 43 17.32 22.24 -15.11
C ILE A 43 16.45 21.20 -15.80
N GLN A 44 17.10 20.23 -16.43
CA GLN A 44 16.49 18.99 -16.90
C GLN A 44 16.21 18.05 -15.73
N GLY A 45 15.89 16.79 -16.01
CA GLY A 45 15.63 15.76 -14.99
C GLY A 45 16.71 15.66 -13.89
N ARG A 46 16.29 15.18 -12.72
CA ARG A 46 17.15 15.00 -11.55
C ARG A 46 16.79 13.74 -10.80
N SER A 47 17.79 13.09 -10.21
CA SER A 47 17.62 11.90 -9.40
C SER A 47 18.13 12.14 -7.97
N PHE A 48 17.26 11.96 -6.99
CA PHE A 48 17.53 12.16 -5.56
C PHE A 48 17.42 10.82 -4.82
N LEU A 49 18.48 10.42 -4.13
CA LEU A 49 18.40 9.35 -3.14
C LEU A 49 18.07 10.00 -1.80
N ILE A 50 16.85 9.80 -1.29
CA ILE A 50 16.37 10.40 -0.05
C ILE A 50 16.28 9.32 1.02
N ALA A 51 17.32 9.21 1.82
CA ALA A 51 17.42 8.26 2.91
C ALA A 51 16.94 8.85 4.24
N GLY A 52 16.56 8.00 5.18
CA GLY A 52 16.12 8.41 6.51
C GLY A 52 15.58 7.22 7.32
N HIS A 53 15.55 7.34 8.64
CA HIS A 53 14.94 6.31 9.48
C HIS A 53 13.47 6.06 9.13
N ARG A 54 12.94 4.88 9.49
CA ARG A 54 11.50 4.61 9.44
C ARG A 54 10.78 5.64 10.31
N GLY A 55 9.80 6.35 9.73
CA GLY A 55 9.13 7.47 10.40
C GLY A 55 9.88 8.81 10.38
N ALA A 56 10.98 8.96 9.65
CA ALA A 56 11.65 10.26 9.47
C ALA A 56 10.88 11.26 8.59
N GLY A 57 9.64 10.95 8.18
CA GLY A 57 8.82 11.86 7.36
C GLY A 57 9.27 12.00 5.90
N LYS A 58 9.98 11.01 5.32
CA LYS A 58 10.49 11.06 3.92
C LYS A 58 9.38 11.42 2.92
N THR A 59 8.32 10.61 2.86
CA THR A 59 7.19 10.77 1.93
C THR A 59 6.43 12.06 2.19
N THR A 60 6.13 12.34 3.47
CA THR A 60 5.54 13.59 3.98
C THR A 60 6.30 14.82 3.50
N MET A 61 7.63 14.81 3.60
CA MET A 61 8.50 15.92 3.21
C MET A 61 8.49 16.16 1.70
N VAL A 62 8.50 15.10 0.88
CA VAL A 62 8.40 15.24 -0.58
C VAL A 62 7.01 15.74 -0.99
N ALA A 63 5.94 15.17 -0.40
CA ALA A 63 4.57 15.58 -0.67
C ALA A 63 4.32 17.06 -0.32
N ASP A 64 4.84 17.53 0.82
CA ASP A 64 4.79 18.94 1.24
C ASP A 64 5.53 19.88 0.28
N VAL A 65 6.75 19.52 -0.14
CA VAL A 65 7.49 20.33 -1.13
C VAL A 65 6.72 20.40 -2.46
N VAL A 66 6.19 19.28 -2.94
CA VAL A 66 5.39 19.26 -4.17
C VAL A 66 4.11 20.09 -3.99
N HIS A 67 3.38 19.92 -2.88
CA HIS A 67 2.17 20.69 -2.59
C HIS A 67 2.43 22.21 -2.56
N ARG A 68 3.50 22.65 -1.90
CA ARG A 68 3.89 24.08 -1.89
C ARG A 68 4.23 24.59 -3.29
N LEU A 69 4.87 23.79 -4.14
CA LEU A 69 5.12 24.16 -5.53
C LEU A 69 3.87 24.07 -6.43
N MET A 70 2.87 23.23 -6.11
CA MET A 70 1.55 23.28 -6.75
C MET A 70 0.82 24.59 -6.40
N LEU A 71 0.89 25.05 -5.15
CA LEU A 71 0.35 26.36 -4.74
C LEU A 71 1.07 27.53 -5.42
N GLU A 72 2.40 27.47 -5.55
CA GLU A 72 3.17 28.44 -6.34
C GLU A 72 2.80 28.43 -7.82
N SER A 73 2.52 27.25 -8.39
CA SER A 73 2.06 27.10 -9.77
C SER A 73 0.67 27.71 -9.99
N LYS A 74 -0.29 27.42 -9.09
CA LYS A 74 -1.61 28.10 -9.06
C LYS A 74 -1.47 29.62 -8.96
N ALA A 75 -0.52 30.10 -8.15
CA ALA A 75 -0.15 31.52 -8.03
C ALA A 75 0.70 32.07 -9.20
N LYS A 76 0.89 31.30 -10.29
CA LYS A 76 1.62 31.67 -11.51
C LYS A 76 3.09 32.06 -11.27
N ARG A 77 3.71 31.48 -10.23
CA ARG A 77 5.12 31.68 -9.86
C ARG A 77 6.07 30.65 -10.49
N THR A 78 5.57 29.49 -10.91
CA THR A 78 6.33 28.50 -11.69
C THR A 78 5.86 28.42 -13.14
N ARG A 79 6.72 27.96 -14.06
CA ARG A 79 6.38 27.75 -15.48
C ARG A 79 5.51 26.50 -15.68
N MET A 80 5.81 25.43 -14.96
CA MET A 80 5.09 24.16 -14.98
C MET A 80 4.53 23.84 -13.60
N ARG A 81 3.48 23.03 -13.56
CA ARG A 81 2.88 22.48 -12.34
C ARG A 81 3.49 21.12 -12.03
N PRO A 82 4.05 20.87 -10.83
CA PRO A 82 4.59 19.55 -10.50
C PRO A 82 3.45 18.51 -10.43
N LEU A 83 3.69 17.36 -11.06
CA LEU A 83 2.77 16.22 -11.10
C LEU A 83 3.35 15.10 -10.23
N LEU A 84 2.77 14.89 -9.05
CA LEU A 84 3.22 13.86 -8.10
C LEU A 84 2.80 12.46 -8.57
N VAL A 85 3.79 11.60 -8.85
CA VAL A 85 3.59 10.20 -9.24
C VAL A 85 4.21 9.31 -8.15
N VAL A 86 3.38 8.78 -7.25
CA VAL A 86 3.85 7.88 -6.19
C VAL A 86 3.89 6.44 -6.72
N LEU A 87 5.04 5.79 -6.58
CA LEU A 87 5.31 4.42 -6.99
C LEU A 87 5.71 3.61 -5.74
N HIS A 88 5.13 2.42 -5.59
CA HIS A 88 5.42 1.53 -4.47
C HIS A 88 6.63 0.65 -4.82
N GLY A 89 7.73 0.78 -4.08
CA GLY A 89 8.98 0.04 -4.30
C GLY A 89 8.78 -1.47 -4.50
N PRO A 90 8.05 -2.18 -3.61
CA PRO A 90 7.75 -3.60 -3.79
C PRO A 90 7.04 -3.96 -5.10
N SER A 91 6.19 -3.08 -5.65
CA SER A 91 5.56 -3.32 -6.96
C SER A 91 6.50 -3.10 -8.15
N LEU A 92 7.61 -2.36 -7.97
CA LEU A 92 8.63 -2.16 -9.01
C LEU A 92 9.62 -3.33 -9.08
N PHE A 93 9.86 -4.03 -7.98
CA PHE A 93 10.75 -5.19 -7.95
C PHE A 93 10.08 -6.35 -7.20
N LEU A 94 9.46 -7.29 -7.95
CA LEU A 94 8.94 -8.53 -7.38
C LEU A 94 10.02 -9.31 -6.62
N SER A 95 9.63 -10.19 -5.71
CA SER A 95 10.61 -10.96 -4.95
C SER A 95 11.17 -12.08 -5.84
N LEU A 96 12.49 -12.31 -5.83
CA LEU A 96 13.08 -13.42 -6.60
C LEU A 96 12.53 -14.79 -6.15
N SER A 97 12.09 -14.87 -4.90
CA SER A 97 11.38 -16.01 -4.32
C SER A 97 10.02 -16.32 -4.96
N GLU A 98 9.45 -15.43 -5.77
CA GLU A 98 8.23 -15.70 -6.55
C GLU A 98 8.53 -16.23 -7.96
N LEU A 99 9.80 -16.33 -8.37
CA LEU A 99 10.22 -16.68 -9.73
C LEU A 99 11.10 -17.95 -9.82
N SER A 100 11.40 -18.62 -8.70
CA SER A 100 12.41 -19.70 -8.65
C SER A 100 11.89 -21.12 -8.50
N ASP A 101 10.61 -21.32 -8.18
CA ASP A 101 10.16 -22.60 -7.60
C ASP A 101 9.51 -23.58 -8.59
N ASP A 102 9.11 -23.13 -9.79
CA ASP A 102 8.45 -23.99 -10.81
C ASP A 102 9.36 -24.34 -12.02
N ASP A 103 10.35 -23.51 -12.37
CA ASP A 103 11.10 -23.64 -13.64
C ASP A 103 12.42 -24.45 -13.56
N ILE A 104 12.86 -24.90 -12.37
CA ILE A 104 14.20 -25.51 -12.18
C ILE A 104 14.19 -27.05 -12.22
N ASP A 105 13.10 -27.71 -11.83
CA ASP A 105 13.02 -29.19 -11.73
C ASP A 105 12.53 -29.88 -13.02
N GLY A 106 12.36 -29.12 -14.12
CA GLY A 106 11.54 -29.49 -15.27
C GLY A 106 12.20 -30.09 -16.51
N ASP A 107 13.45 -30.59 -16.50
CA ASP A 107 13.99 -31.33 -17.68
C ASP A 107 15.21 -32.26 -17.46
N ALA A 108 15.53 -32.65 -16.22
CA ALA A 108 16.79 -33.36 -15.90
C ALA A 108 16.69 -34.92 -15.83
N ALA A 109 15.67 -35.54 -16.42
CA ALA A 109 15.30 -36.93 -16.09
C ALA A 109 15.02 -37.90 -17.28
N SER A 110 15.78 -37.84 -18.38
CA SER A 110 15.81 -38.96 -19.35
C SER A 110 17.07 -39.06 -20.24
N ALA A 111 18.14 -39.65 -19.72
CA ALA A 111 19.20 -40.30 -20.51
C ALA A 111 19.83 -41.47 -19.71
N PRO A 112 20.10 -42.65 -20.32
CA PRO A 112 20.48 -43.85 -19.57
C PRO A 112 21.98 -43.93 -19.24
N ALA A 113 22.29 -44.55 -18.10
CA ALA A 113 23.67 -44.75 -17.65
C ALA A 113 24.34 -45.97 -18.31
N THR A 114 25.63 -45.84 -18.63
CA THR A 114 26.55 -46.99 -18.79
C THR A 114 27.94 -46.65 -18.23
N ALA A 115 28.64 -47.66 -17.71
CA ALA A 115 29.72 -47.52 -16.75
C ALA A 115 31.11 -47.12 -17.30
N GLN A 116 31.96 -46.65 -16.37
CA GLN A 116 33.39 -46.45 -16.55
C GLN A 116 34.13 -47.79 -16.74
N GLY A 117 35.21 -47.80 -17.54
CA GLY A 117 36.11 -48.94 -17.67
C GLY A 117 37.39 -48.58 -18.44
N GLN A 118 38.50 -48.44 -17.73
CA GLN A 118 39.79 -48.05 -18.30
C GLN A 118 40.56 -49.23 -18.95
N GLN A 119 41.26 -48.90 -20.03
CA GLN A 119 42.61 -49.37 -20.41
C GLN A 119 42.85 -50.72 -21.15
N ILE A 120 43.58 -50.53 -22.26
CA ILE A 120 44.68 -51.35 -22.84
C ILE A 120 44.36 -52.37 -23.97
N ALA A 121 44.75 -51.92 -25.17
CA ALA A 121 45.40 -52.62 -26.29
C ALA A 121 44.76 -53.85 -26.96
N GLY A 122 44.71 -53.84 -28.30
CA GLY A 122 44.77 -55.10 -29.07
C GLY A 122 44.09 -55.14 -30.45
N ARG A 123 44.64 -54.44 -31.44
CA ARG A 123 44.92 -54.90 -32.82
C ARG A 123 43.96 -55.90 -33.52
N ALA A 124 43.59 -55.53 -34.76
CA ALA A 124 43.17 -56.35 -35.92
C ALA A 124 41.66 -56.56 -36.19
N GLU A 125 41.25 -56.08 -37.37
CA GLU A 125 40.21 -56.62 -38.27
C GLU A 125 40.54 -58.09 -38.67
N PRO A 126 39.68 -58.87 -39.39
CA PRO A 126 38.51 -58.43 -40.16
C PRO A 126 37.25 -59.35 -40.13
N ASP A 127 36.25 -58.89 -40.90
CA ASP A 127 35.52 -59.64 -41.95
C ASP A 127 34.06 -60.13 -41.83
N GLU A 128 33.43 -59.99 -43.00
CA GLU A 128 32.32 -60.71 -43.64
C GLU A 128 30.90 -60.87 -42.99
N GLY A 129 29.97 -60.10 -43.59
CA GLY A 129 28.80 -60.67 -44.29
C GLY A 129 27.44 -60.73 -43.56
N ALA A 130 26.29 -60.74 -44.25
CA ALA A 130 25.98 -60.43 -45.66
C ALA A 130 24.44 -60.34 -45.89
N ARG A 131 23.98 -59.39 -46.73
CA ARG A 131 22.75 -59.46 -47.59
C ARG A 131 21.37 -59.58 -46.88
N GLU A 132 20.20 -59.27 -47.44
CA GLU A 132 19.70 -58.66 -48.70
C GLU A 132 18.27 -58.10 -48.41
N ALA A 133 17.56 -57.27 -49.20
CA ALA A 133 17.72 -56.74 -50.56
C ALA A 133 17.06 -55.32 -50.70
N ALA A 134 16.65 -54.92 -51.90
CA ALA A 134 15.87 -53.70 -52.25
C ALA A 134 14.61 -54.08 -53.10
N PRO A 135 13.83 -53.21 -53.79
CA PRO A 135 14.15 -51.99 -54.58
C PRO A 135 13.35 -50.73 -54.09
N THR A 136 13.11 -49.58 -54.77
CA THR A 136 13.24 -49.13 -56.18
C THR A 136 13.45 -47.58 -56.26
N VAL A 137 13.67 -47.03 -57.46
CA VAL A 137 13.98 -45.61 -57.81
C VAL A 137 13.25 -45.30 -59.16
N PRO A 138 12.64 -44.11 -59.43
CA PRO A 138 13.31 -42.83 -59.84
C PRO A 138 12.70 -41.54 -59.22
N ALA A 139 13.35 -40.37 -59.09
CA ALA A 139 14.45 -39.68 -59.80
C ALA A 139 14.05 -38.87 -61.05
N ASP A 140 14.12 -37.53 -60.94
CA ASP A 140 14.26 -36.58 -62.05
C ASP A 140 15.07 -35.35 -61.57
N GLU A 141 15.91 -34.82 -62.46
CA GLU A 141 16.86 -33.69 -62.31
C GLU A 141 16.53 -32.64 -63.44
N PRO A 142 17.28 -31.53 -63.74
CA PRO A 142 18.65 -31.16 -63.36
C PRO A 142 18.93 -29.66 -62.99
N SER A 143 20.20 -29.42 -62.67
CA SER A 143 20.94 -28.17 -62.39
C SER A 143 20.98 -27.06 -63.47
N ALA A 144 21.32 -25.80 -63.08
CA ALA A 144 22.39 -25.01 -63.74
C ALA A 144 22.82 -23.67 -63.04
N GLN A 145 24.15 -23.54 -62.91
CA GLN A 145 25.09 -22.40 -62.81
C GLN A 145 24.75 -20.90 -63.08
N THR A 146 25.56 -20.04 -62.41
CA THR A 146 26.17 -18.73 -62.82
C THR A 146 25.39 -17.40 -62.84
N GLY A 147 26.05 -16.34 -62.33
CA GLY A 147 25.72 -14.91 -62.55
C GLY A 147 26.46 -13.96 -61.60
N ARG A 148 27.27 -13.00 -62.11
CA ARG A 148 28.11 -12.07 -61.30
C ARG A 148 28.47 -10.78 -62.07
N GLU A 149 27.88 -9.64 -61.72
CA GLU A 149 28.26 -8.26 -62.16
C GLU A 149 28.05 -7.32 -60.95
N ARG A 150 28.98 -6.47 -60.46
CA ARG A 150 29.79 -5.34 -60.99
C ARG A 150 29.08 -3.97 -61.08
N GLU A 151 29.40 -3.09 -60.11
CA GLU A 151 29.82 -1.64 -60.17
C GLU A 151 29.10 -0.64 -61.12
N PRO A 152 29.26 0.72 -60.98
CA PRO A 152 30.18 1.56 -60.17
C PRO A 152 29.44 2.55 -59.23
N GLY A 153 30.00 3.56 -58.52
CA GLY A 153 31.37 4.08 -58.37
C GLY A 153 31.49 5.59 -58.72
N ALA A 154 31.73 6.47 -57.73
CA ALA A 154 32.11 7.90 -57.93
C ALA A 154 32.73 8.53 -56.65
N GLN A 155 33.66 9.48 -56.80
CA GLN A 155 34.44 10.13 -55.73
C GLN A 155 34.36 11.67 -55.77
N SER A 156 34.66 12.35 -54.65
CA SER A 156 35.39 13.65 -54.50
C SER A 156 35.55 13.91 -52.98
N GLN A 157 36.72 14.16 -52.35
CA GLN A 157 37.67 15.30 -52.47
C GLN A 157 36.97 16.67 -52.20
N GLU A 158 37.51 17.64 -51.44
CA GLU A 158 38.86 17.91 -50.89
C GLU A 158 38.72 18.97 -49.75
N THR A 159 39.48 18.99 -48.64
CA THR A 159 40.70 19.82 -48.43
C THR A 159 41.05 19.85 -46.91
N ALA A 160 42.29 20.24 -46.57
CA ALA A 160 42.80 20.32 -45.18
C ALA A 160 43.32 21.74 -44.83
N VAL A 161 43.35 22.10 -43.54
CA VAL A 161 44.17 23.21 -42.99
C VAL A 161 44.80 22.79 -41.66
N THR A 162 46.04 23.26 -41.44
CA THR A 162 47.01 22.88 -40.41
C THR A 162 46.89 23.62 -39.07
N GLY A 163 47.38 23.00 -37.98
CA GLY A 163 47.78 23.69 -36.75
C GLY A 163 48.40 22.72 -35.73
N GLY A 164 49.71 22.83 -35.47
CA GLY A 164 50.45 21.93 -34.58
C GLY A 164 50.74 22.51 -33.19
N GLY A 165 51.16 21.65 -32.25
CA GLY A 165 51.56 22.02 -30.89
C GLY A 165 52.27 20.86 -30.18
N GLU A 166 53.44 21.14 -29.61
CA GLU A 166 54.48 20.23 -29.11
C GLU A 166 54.11 19.12 -28.10
N ALA A 167 54.94 18.08 -28.08
CA ALA A 167 55.04 17.08 -27.00
C ALA A 167 56.04 17.56 -25.89
N PRO A 168 56.15 16.87 -24.74
CA PRO A 168 57.01 15.67 -24.71
C PRO A 168 56.50 14.48 -23.87
N ALA A 169 57.11 13.32 -24.12
CA ALA A 169 57.05 12.08 -23.32
C ALA A 169 57.90 12.22 -22.02
N PRO A 170 58.02 11.23 -21.08
CA PRO A 170 57.93 9.76 -21.20
C PRO A 170 56.86 9.15 -20.23
N GLU A 171 56.71 7.85 -19.94
CA GLU A 171 57.65 6.71 -19.97
C GLU A 171 56.94 5.35 -20.09
N ARG A 172 57.69 4.31 -20.47
CA ARG A 172 57.20 2.95 -20.76
C ARG A 172 57.17 2.06 -19.51
N ALA A 173 56.12 1.26 -19.35
CA ALA A 173 56.20 -0.05 -18.68
C ALA A 173 55.27 -1.04 -19.41
N ALA A 174 55.75 -2.26 -19.66
CA ALA A 174 55.10 -3.22 -20.53
C ALA A 174 54.59 -4.47 -19.78
N ALA A 175 53.38 -4.89 -20.11
CA ALA A 175 52.86 -6.25 -19.92
C ALA A 175 51.88 -6.51 -21.07
N ARG A 176 52.36 -7.11 -22.17
CA ARG A 176 52.21 -8.56 -22.46
C ARG A 176 50.74 -8.97 -22.54
N GLU A 177 50.23 -8.88 -23.76
CA GLU A 177 49.12 -9.71 -24.24
C GLU A 177 49.47 -11.20 -24.01
N HIS A 178 48.47 -12.00 -23.65
CA HIS A 178 48.52 -13.45 -23.78
C HIS A 178 47.13 -13.94 -24.20
N ASP A 179 47.13 -14.89 -25.13
CA ASP A 179 46.02 -15.23 -26.00
C ASP A 179 44.78 -15.83 -25.31
N ASP A 180 43.64 -15.50 -25.93
CA ASP A 180 42.53 -16.40 -26.26
C ASP A 180 42.63 -17.85 -25.75
N ALA A 181 42.06 -18.09 -24.56
CA ALA A 181 41.50 -19.38 -24.19
C ALA A 181 39.97 -19.22 -24.07
N ALA A 182 39.24 -19.87 -24.97
CA ALA A 182 37.78 -19.84 -24.99
C ALA A 182 37.18 -20.71 -23.87
N ASP A 183 37.17 -20.19 -22.65
CA ASP A 183 36.45 -20.80 -21.54
C ASP A 183 34.93 -20.77 -21.82
N THR A 184 34.36 -21.95 -22.01
CA THR A 184 32.91 -22.17 -22.15
C THR A 184 32.24 -22.10 -20.77
N VAL A 185 32.19 -20.89 -20.22
CA VAL A 185 31.45 -20.61 -18.97
C VAL A 185 29.94 -20.77 -19.24
N PRO A 186 29.16 -21.44 -18.36
CA PRO A 186 27.88 -22.04 -18.79
C PRO A 186 26.68 -21.10 -18.89
N THR A 187 25.55 -21.71 -19.23
CA THR A 187 24.20 -21.15 -19.48
C THR A 187 23.64 -20.16 -18.45
N ASP A 188 24.12 -20.16 -17.20
CA ASP A 188 23.66 -19.27 -16.11
C ASP A 188 23.64 -17.78 -16.49
N ARG A 189 24.56 -17.32 -17.34
CA ARG A 189 24.65 -15.90 -17.71
C ARG A 189 23.39 -15.40 -18.43
N LYS A 190 22.68 -16.28 -19.14
CA LYS A 190 21.46 -15.93 -19.87
C LYS A 190 20.26 -15.76 -18.92
N VAL A 191 20.11 -16.65 -17.94
CA VAL A 191 19.04 -16.58 -16.93
C VAL A 191 19.09 -15.24 -16.18
N VAL A 192 20.30 -14.77 -15.83
CA VAL A 192 20.50 -13.49 -15.15
C VAL A 192 20.19 -12.28 -16.05
N THR A 193 20.44 -12.34 -17.37
CA THR A 193 20.09 -11.23 -18.27
C THR A 193 18.58 -11.15 -18.51
N ASP A 194 17.95 -12.29 -18.73
CA ASP A 194 16.53 -12.36 -19.09
C ASP A 194 15.67 -11.87 -17.90
N SER A 195 16.03 -12.26 -16.68
CA SER A 195 15.42 -11.72 -15.44
C SER A 195 15.60 -10.21 -15.28
N VAL A 196 16.75 -9.63 -15.65
CA VAL A 196 16.99 -8.19 -15.55
C VAL A 196 16.10 -7.39 -16.53
N GLU A 197 15.90 -7.90 -17.75
CA GLU A 197 15.00 -7.26 -18.71
C GLU A 197 13.53 -7.31 -18.27
N GLU A 198 13.08 -8.44 -17.70
CA GLU A 198 11.72 -8.59 -17.16
C GLU A 198 11.46 -7.62 -15.99
N HIS A 199 12.40 -7.47 -15.06
CA HIS A 199 12.31 -6.48 -13.98
C HIS A 199 12.25 -5.04 -14.51
N ALA A 200 13.06 -4.71 -15.53
CA ALA A 200 13.05 -3.39 -16.15
C ALA A 200 11.72 -3.11 -16.87
N GLN A 201 11.16 -4.11 -17.56
CA GLN A 201 9.85 -4.02 -18.20
C GLN A 201 8.74 -3.73 -17.18
N ARG A 202 8.64 -4.54 -16.12
CA ARG A 202 7.66 -4.35 -15.03
C ARG A 202 7.78 -2.98 -14.38
N ALA A 203 9.00 -2.51 -14.10
CA ALA A 203 9.22 -1.17 -13.55
C ALA A 203 8.69 -0.07 -14.49
N LEU A 204 8.89 -0.19 -15.80
CA LEU A 204 8.35 0.76 -16.79
C LEU A 204 6.83 0.71 -16.91
N GLU A 205 6.22 -0.49 -16.89
CA GLU A 205 4.76 -0.66 -16.85
C GLU A 205 4.17 0.06 -15.63
N GLN A 206 4.74 -0.13 -14.44
CA GLN A 206 4.30 0.53 -13.21
C GLN A 206 4.52 2.05 -13.24
N VAL A 207 5.59 2.55 -13.88
CA VAL A 207 5.78 3.99 -14.08
C VAL A 207 4.67 4.58 -14.96
N ILE A 208 4.27 3.90 -16.04
CA ILE A 208 3.17 4.35 -16.91
C ILE A 208 1.81 4.26 -16.18
N LEU A 209 1.54 3.18 -15.43
CA LEU A 209 0.34 3.08 -14.56
C LEU A 209 0.28 4.19 -13.51
N GLY A 210 1.42 4.52 -12.89
CA GLY A 210 1.53 5.62 -11.94
C GLY A 210 1.29 6.98 -12.58
N LEU A 211 1.89 7.23 -13.76
CA LEU A 211 1.65 8.43 -14.55
C LEU A 211 0.17 8.57 -14.93
N HIS A 212 -0.46 7.49 -15.40
CA HIS A 212 -1.89 7.47 -15.73
C HIS A 212 -2.73 7.93 -14.54
N ARG A 213 -2.62 7.23 -13.40
CA ARG A 213 -3.36 7.56 -12.16
C ARG A 213 -3.14 8.99 -11.68
N ALA A 214 -1.90 9.48 -11.72
CA ALA A 214 -1.56 10.84 -11.32
C ALA A 214 -2.20 11.90 -12.25
N VAL A 215 -2.15 11.66 -13.57
CA VAL A 215 -2.72 12.55 -14.58
C VAL A 215 -4.24 12.56 -14.51
N VAL A 216 -4.91 11.40 -14.40
CA VAL A 216 -6.37 11.34 -14.23
C VAL A 216 -6.81 12.19 -13.03
N ARG A 217 -6.18 11.99 -11.86
CA ARG A 217 -6.49 12.75 -10.64
C ARG A 217 -6.28 14.27 -10.81
N GLU A 218 -5.18 14.66 -11.45
CA GLU A 218 -4.82 16.07 -11.66
C GLU A 218 -5.77 16.76 -12.65
N TYR A 219 -6.03 16.15 -13.82
CA TYR A 219 -6.95 16.70 -14.81
C TYR A 219 -8.40 16.69 -14.34
N ALA A 220 -8.87 15.66 -13.62
CA ALA A 220 -10.22 15.66 -13.06
C ALA A 220 -10.41 16.78 -12.01
N ALA A 221 -9.40 17.01 -11.15
CA ALA A 221 -9.41 18.14 -10.21
C ALA A 221 -9.37 19.50 -10.94
N ALA A 222 -8.57 19.62 -12.00
CA ALA A 222 -8.52 20.83 -12.82
C ALA A 222 -9.85 21.09 -13.56
N PHE A 223 -10.46 20.06 -14.16
CA PHE A 223 -11.75 20.15 -14.86
C PHE A 223 -12.86 20.60 -13.90
N ARG A 224 -12.98 19.98 -12.72
CA ARG A 224 -13.90 20.44 -11.66
C ARG A 224 -13.67 21.90 -11.27
N THR A 225 -12.42 22.30 -11.07
CA THR A 225 -12.08 23.69 -10.71
C THR A 225 -12.47 24.66 -11.82
N TRP A 226 -12.25 24.29 -13.08
CA TRP A 226 -12.60 25.10 -14.25
C TRP A 226 -14.11 25.26 -14.43
N VAL A 227 -14.85 24.16 -14.28
CA VAL A 227 -16.32 24.15 -14.28
C VAL A 227 -16.90 25.01 -13.16
N LEU A 228 -16.39 24.88 -11.93
CA LEU A 228 -16.81 25.74 -10.82
C LEU A 228 -16.45 27.21 -11.06
N ALA A 229 -15.31 27.52 -11.67
CA ALA A 229 -14.97 28.89 -12.05
C ALA A 229 -15.91 29.45 -13.12
N LYS A 230 -16.42 28.62 -14.04
CA LYS A 230 -17.42 28.99 -15.05
C LYS A 230 -18.81 29.24 -14.46
N ILE A 231 -19.26 28.38 -13.54
CA ILE A 231 -20.50 28.56 -12.79
C ILE A 231 -20.50 29.89 -12.01
N ASN A 232 -19.34 30.24 -11.42
CA ASN A 232 -19.19 31.46 -10.61
C ASN A 232 -18.85 32.72 -11.43
N ASP A 233 -18.74 32.65 -12.76
CA ASP A 233 -18.47 33.81 -13.62
C ASP A 233 -19.78 34.59 -13.87
N PRO A 234 -19.94 35.84 -13.38
CA PRO A 234 -21.16 36.61 -13.59
C PRO A 234 -21.27 37.19 -15.01
N ALA A 235 -20.20 37.15 -15.83
CA ALA A 235 -20.20 37.73 -17.18
C ALA A 235 -21.24 37.11 -18.14
N PRO A 236 -21.37 35.77 -18.27
CA PRO A 236 -22.44 35.17 -19.08
C PRO A 236 -23.85 35.55 -18.58
N VAL A 237 -24.05 35.59 -17.26
CA VAL A 237 -25.35 35.99 -16.67
C VAL A 237 -25.70 37.44 -17.00
N ALA A 238 -24.72 38.35 -16.94
CA ALA A 238 -24.91 39.75 -17.33
C ALA A 238 -25.25 39.91 -18.82
N GLY A 239 -24.65 39.10 -19.70
CA GLY A 239 -24.95 39.09 -21.13
C GLY A 239 -26.38 38.61 -21.44
N ALA A 240 -26.82 37.54 -20.77
CA ALA A 240 -28.18 37.01 -20.90
C ALA A 240 -29.23 37.98 -20.30
N ALA A 241 -28.98 38.53 -19.11
CA ALA A 241 -29.85 39.49 -18.45
C ALA A 241 -30.05 40.79 -19.26
N ALA A 242 -29.01 41.23 -19.99
CA ALA A 242 -29.12 42.38 -20.90
C ALA A 242 -29.98 42.12 -22.14
N GLN A 243 -30.17 40.86 -22.55
CA GLN A 243 -31.08 40.47 -23.63
C GLN A 243 -32.49 40.13 -23.13
N ALA A 244 -32.63 39.64 -21.90
CA ALA A 244 -33.89 39.21 -21.28
C ALA A 244 -34.74 40.36 -20.71
N GLY A 245 -34.81 41.52 -21.39
CA GLY A 245 -35.52 42.73 -20.94
C GLY A 245 -37.05 42.64 -20.86
N ASP A 246 -37.63 41.44 -20.84
CA ASP A 246 -39.05 41.16 -21.07
C ASP A 246 -39.73 40.44 -19.88
N GLY A 247 -39.57 41.02 -18.69
CA GLY A 247 -40.48 40.90 -17.53
C GLY A 247 -40.72 39.54 -16.87
N ARG A 248 -40.17 38.42 -17.36
CA ARG A 248 -40.44 37.07 -16.81
C ARG A 248 -39.49 36.68 -15.68
N SER A 249 -40.01 36.67 -14.45
CA SER A 249 -39.31 36.34 -13.20
C SER A 249 -39.02 34.85 -12.98
N GLY A 250 -38.55 34.13 -14.02
CA GLY A 250 -38.35 32.67 -14.00
C GLY A 250 -36.92 32.16 -13.74
N SER A 251 -35.90 33.03 -13.76
CA SER A 251 -34.49 32.63 -13.98
C SER A 251 -33.75 31.94 -12.81
N GLY A 252 -34.45 31.55 -11.74
CA GLY A 252 -33.83 30.89 -10.58
C GLY A 252 -33.56 29.40 -10.80
N ASN A 253 -34.48 28.69 -11.48
CA ASN A 253 -34.37 27.25 -11.67
C ASN A 253 -33.39 26.86 -12.78
N GLU A 254 -33.32 27.65 -13.86
CA GLU A 254 -32.37 27.41 -14.98
C GLU A 254 -30.92 27.40 -14.47
N LEU A 255 -30.55 28.36 -13.61
CA LEU A 255 -29.20 28.42 -13.03
C LEU A 255 -28.87 27.19 -12.16
N MET A 256 -29.83 26.64 -11.41
CA MET A 256 -29.59 25.41 -10.63
C MET A 256 -29.54 24.16 -11.51
N GLN A 257 -30.28 24.12 -12.60
CA GLN A 257 -30.20 23.04 -13.58
C GLN A 257 -28.83 23.05 -14.27
N ASP A 258 -28.35 24.22 -14.73
CA ASP A 258 -27.01 24.39 -15.29
C ASP A 258 -25.94 23.86 -14.32
N VAL A 259 -25.99 24.25 -13.04
CA VAL A 259 -25.04 23.78 -12.02
C VAL A 259 -25.02 22.26 -11.91
N ALA A 260 -26.19 21.61 -11.91
CA ALA A 260 -26.28 20.16 -11.87
C ALA A 260 -25.64 19.51 -13.11
N GLU A 261 -26.03 19.94 -14.31
CA GLU A 261 -25.49 19.44 -15.59
C GLU A 261 -23.96 19.61 -15.69
N TRP A 262 -23.44 20.76 -15.24
CA TRP A 262 -22.01 21.04 -15.17
C TRP A 262 -21.27 20.11 -14.18
N THR A 263 -21.85 19.84 -13.00
CA THR A 263 -21.25 18.89 -12.04
C THR A 263 -21.32 17.45 -12.51
N GLU A 264 -22.38 17.06 -13.21
CA GLU A 264 -22.51 15.76 -13.86
C GLU A 264 -21.45 15.58 -14.95
N LEU A 265 -21.27 16.58 -15.83
CA LEU A 265 -20.23 16.57 -16.86
C LEU A 265 -18.82 16.42 -16.26
N ALA A 266 -18.55 17.05 -15.12
CA ALA A 266 -17.26 16.92 -14.42
C ALA A 266 -17.05 15.55 -13.77
N ALA A 267 -18.11 14.90 -13.30
CA ALA A 267 -18.06 13.50 -12.82
C ALA A 267 -17.91 12.51 -13.98
N GLN A 268 -18.60 12.76 -15.11
CA GLN A 268 -18.49 11.96 -16.32
C GLN A 268 -17.08 12.05 -16.93
N PHE A 269 -16.47 13.24 -16.96
CA PHE A 269 -15.08 13.42 -17.40
C PHE A 269 -14.10 12.60 -16.55
N GLU A 270 -14.25 12.58 -15.21
CA GLU A 270 -13.38 11.77 -14.35
C GLU A 270 -13.57 10.27 -14.57
N LEU A 271 -14.82 9.81 -14.69
CA LEU A 271 -15.13 8.40 -14.92
C LEU A 271 -14.60 7.92 -16.28
N GLU A 272 -14.95 8.63 -17.36
CA GLU A 272 -14.51 8.28 -18.71
C GLU A 272 -12.98 8.37 -18.84
N LEU A 273 -12.32 9.30 -18.14
CA LEU A 273 -10.85 9.42 -18.16
C LEU A 273 -10.14 8.22 -17.50
N ILE A 274 -10.79 7.50 -16.57
CA ILE A 274 -10.28 6.23 -16.04
C ILE A 274 -10.37 5.09 -17.08
N GLU A 275 -11.33 5.20 -18.01
CA GLU A 275 -11.65 4.20 -19.04
C GLU A 275 -10.94 4.44 -20.40
N ASP A 276 -9.87 5.26 -20.41
CA ASP A 276 -9.06 5.61 -21.58
C ASP A 276 -9.88 6.13 -22.79
N PRO A 277 -10.52 7.31 -22.69
CA PRO A 277 -11.53 7.76 -23.63
C PRO A 277 -10.88 8.23 -24.94
N SER A 278 -11.64 8.14 -26.04
CA SER A 278 -11.11 8.53 -27.35
C SER A 278 -10.72 10.02 -27.43
N ALA A 279 -9.76 10.34 -28.31
CA ALA A 279 -9.33 11.72 -28.54
C ALA A 279 -10.49 12.66 -28.98
N ILE A 280 -11.49 12.12 -29.69
CA ILE A 280 -12.71 12.85 -30.07
C ILE A 280 -13.51 13.20 -28.81
N ARG A 281 -13.69 12.23 -27.91
CA ARG A 281 -14.45 12.38 -26.68
C ARG A 281 -13.78 13.37 -25.70
N LEU A 282 -12.47 13.27 -25.55
CA LEU A 282 -11.67 14.27 -24.80
C LEU A 282 -11.85 15.68 -25.38
N ARG A 283 -11.85 15.81 -26.72
CA ARG A 283 -12.07 17.09 -27.41
C ARG A 283 -13.50 17.61 -27.19
N GLU A 284 -14.51 16.75 -27.12
CA GLU A 284 -15.90 17.14 -26.77
C GLU A 284 -15.97 17.75 -25.38
N PHE A 285 -15.39 17.11 -24.36
CA PHE A 285 -15.33 17.68 -23.01
C PHE A 285 -14.66 19.06 -22.99
N TYR A 286 -13.50 19.20 -23.65
CA TYR A 286 -12.79 20.48 -23.76
C TYR A 286 -13.57 21.54 -24.55
N ALA A 287 -14.33 21.14 -25.57
CA ALA A 287 -15.21 22.03 -26.32
C ALA A 287 -16.38 22.52 -25.46
N GLY A 288 -17.02 21.62 -24.71
CA GLY A 288 -18.13 21.91 -23.81
C GLY A 288 -17.78 22.98 -22.77
N VAL A 289 -16.64 22.86 -22.09
CA VAL A 289 -16.18 23.87 -21.11
C VAL A 289 -15.42 25.07 -21.73
N GLY A 290 -15.35 25.16 -23.06
CA GLY A 290 -14.67 26.24 -23.78
C GLY A 290 -13.14 26.30 -23.58
N ALA A 291 -12.50 25.19 -23.22
CA ALA A 291 -11.08 25.11 -22.86
C ALA A 291 -10.14 24.73 -24.02
N LEU A 292 -10.63 24.55 -25.25
CA LEU A 292 -9.82 24.11 -26.40
C LEU A 292 -8.58 24.97 -26.68
N SER A 293 -8.64 26.29 -26.45
CA SER A 293 -7.51 27.19 -26.62
C SER A 293 -6.70 27.37 -25.33
N THR A 294 -7.37 27.53 -24.19
CA THR A 294 -6.75 27.91 -22.92
C THR A 294 -6.19 26.74 -22.11
N GLY A 295 -6.68 25.52 -22.34
CA GLY A 295 -6.53 24.40 -21.42
C GLY A 295 -7.36 24.55 -20.14
N ILE A 296 -7.37 23.49 -19.32
CA ILE A 296 -8.05 23.45 -18.01
C ILE A 296 -7.08 23.48 -16.84
N LEU A 297 -5.80 23.15 -17.03
CA LEU A 297 -4.82 23.05 -15.93
C LEU A 297 -4.52 24.40 -15.25
N GLY A 298 -4.92 25.52 -15.89
CA GLY A 298 -4.69 26.89 -15.41
C GLY A 298 -3.21 27.31 -15.42
N VAL A 299 -2.32 26.47 -15.96
CA VAL A 299 -0.90 26.74 -16.07
C VAL A 299 -0.72 27.98 -16.95
N PRO A 300 0.01 29.01 -16.48
CA PRO A 300 0.34 30.15 -17.32
C PRO A 300 1.38 29.69 -18.34
N GLY A 301 0.91 29.19 -19.48
CA GLY A 301 1.73 29.01 -20.66
C GLY A 301 2.28 30.37 -21.08
N ARG A 302 3.39 30.81 -20.48
CA ARG A 302 4.12 31.99 -20.92
C ARG A 302 4.90 31.60 -22.18
N SER A 303 4.78 32.40 -23.23
CA SER A 303 5.80 32.41 -24.29
C SER A 303 7.18 32.71 -23.68
N GLU A 304 8.26 32.46 -24.41
CA GLU A 304 9.62 32.72 -23.91
C GLU A 304 9.82 34.21 -23.52
N ASP A 305 9.08 35.13 -24.15
CA ASP A 305 9.04 36.56 -23.82
C ASP A 305 8.24 36.90 -22.55
N GLY A 306 7.62 35.91 -21.90
CA GLY A 306 6.87 36.06 -20.64
C GLY A 306 5.53 36.80 -20.72
N ARG A 307 5.15 37.33 -21.89
CA ARG A 307 4.09 38.35 -22.04
C ARG A 307 2.74 37.86 -22.55
N GLN A 308 2.68 36.74 -23.28
CA GLN A 308 1.41 36.24 -23.85
C GLN A 308 1.14 34.79 -23.43
N PRO A 309 -0.14 34.43 -23.19
CA PRO A 309 -0.56 33.04 -23.02
C PRO A 309 -0.34 32.28 -24.33
N VAL A 310 0.18 31.05 -24.29
CA VAL A 310 0.29 30.21 -25.48
C VAL A 310 -1.11 29.79 -25.93
N ALA A 311 -1.49 30.16 -27.16
CA ALA A 311 -2.85 30.05 -27.66
C ALA A 311 -3.33 28.63 -28.01
N ASP A 312 -2.46 27.63 -27.88
CA ASP A 312 -2.68 26.21 -28.21
C ASP A 312 -2.66 25.29 -26.97
N GLN A 313 -2.65 25.86 -25.74
CA GLN A 313 -2.48 25.11 -24.50
C GLN A 313 -3.49 23.96 -24.35
N GLY A 314 -4.76 24.16 -24.70
CA GLY A 314 -5.77 23.10 -24.67
C GLY A 314 -5.50 21.97 -25.66
N ALA A 315 -4.87 22.25 -26.82
CA ALA A 315 -4.44 21.21 -27.76
C ALA A 315 -3.24 20.41 -27.22
N ARG A 316 -2.30 21.05 -26.50
CA ARG A 316 -1.17 20.37 -25.86
C ARG A 316 -1.63 19.42 -24.75
N GLU A 317 -2.58 19.87 -23.94
CA GLU A 317 -3.24 19.06 -22.93
C GLU A 317 -3.97 17.85 -23.54
N LEU A 318 -4.75 18.05 -24.61
CA LEU A 318 -5.42 16.94 -25.32
C LEU A 318 -4.43 15.93 -25.92
N ILE A 319 -3.30 16.37 -26.46
CA ILE A 319 -2.23 15.49 -26.96
C ILE A 319 -1.63 14.67 -25.81
N ALA A 320 -1.35 15.30 -24.66
CA ALA A 320 -0.79 14.61 -23.50
C ALA A 320 -1.77 13.58 -22.92
N LEU A 321 -3.05 13.93 -22.77
CA LEU A 321 -4.10 13.00 -22.33
C LEU A 321 -4.26 11.83 -23.30
N THR A 322 -4.43 12.10 -24.59
CA THR A 322 -4.59 11.07 -25.63
C THR A 322 -3.39 10.13 -25.66
N GLY A 323 -2.18 10.67 -25.66
CA GLY A 323 -0.95 9.88 -25.66
C GLY A 323 -0.83 8.97 -24.44
N LEU A 324 -1.23 9.45 -23.27
CA LEU A 324 -1.21 8.67 -22.04
C LEU A 324 -2.28 7.58 -22.01
N CYS A 325 -3.51 7.85 -22.48
CA CYS A 325 -4.56 6.86 -22.63
C CYS A 325 -4.11 5.74 -23.59
N MET A 326 -3.52 6.10 -24.74
CA MET A 326 -2.96 5.12 -25.68
C MET A 326 -1.82 4.28 -25.08
N ALA A 327 -1.01 4.85 -24.20
CA ALA A 327 0.06 4.12 -23.53
C ALA A 327 -0.47 3.21 -22.40
N HIS A 328 -1.45 3.68 -21.64
CA HIS A 328 -2.14 2.91 -20.61
C HIS A 328 -2.92 1.73 -21.21
N GLN A 329 -3.61 1.97 -22.33
CA GLN A 329 -4.18 0.93 -23.19
C GLN A 329 -3.07 -0.06 -23.56
N ARG A 330 -2.02 0.32 -24.29
CA ARG A 330 -0.95 -0.61 -24.72
C ARG A 330 -0.36 -1.51 -23.63
N ILE A 331 -0.11 -0.98 -22.43
CA ILE A 331 0.41 -1.82 -21.33
C ILE A 331 -0.67 -2.73 -20.73
N SER A 332 -1.93 -2.30 -20.71
CA SER A 332 -3.05 -3.19 -20.39
C SER A 332 -3.20 -4.27 -21.48
N GLY A 333 -3.06 -3.85 -22.74
CA GLY A 333 -2.89 -4.57 -24.01
C GLY A 333 -3.53 -3.83 -25.20
N GLU A 334 -3.36 -4.31 -26.45
CA GLU A 334 -3.62 -3.48 -27.64
C GLU A 334 -4.85 -3.88 -28.47
N LEU A 335 -5.89 -3.05 -28.53
CA LEU A 335 -7.11 -3.28 -29.35
C LEU A 335 -6.82 -3.17 -30.87
N SER A 336 -6.70 -4.30 -31.60
CA SER A 336 -6.54 -4.35 -33.07
C SER A 336 -7.86 -4.07 -33.79
N GLU A 337 -8.08 -2.83 -34.23
CA GLU A 337 -9.19 -2.41 -35.09
C GLU A 337 -9.15 -3.04 -36.49
N THR A 338 -9.81 -4.18 -36.64
CA THR A 338 -10.32 -4.67 -37.94
C THR A 338 -11.51 -3.81 -38.37
N ASP A 339 -11.21 -2.72 -39.09
CA ASP A 339 -12.18 -1.80 -39.67
C ASP A 339 -12.89 -2.46 -40.88
N ARG A 340 -13.97 -3.21 -40.62
CA ARG A 340 -14.78 -3.83 -41.68
C ARG A 340 -15.64 -2.76 -42.33
N ASN A 341 -15.10 -2.16 -43.39
CA ASN A 341 -15.85 -1.31 -44.31
C ASN A 341 -16.80 -2.16 -45.19
N THR A 342 -17.83 -2.75 -44.58
CA THR A 342 -18.99 -3.34 -45.25
C THR A 342 -19.85 -2.20 -45.81
N ALA A 343 -19.43 -1.66 -46.95
CA ALA A 343 -20.13 -0.60 -47.69
C ALA A 343 -21.43 -1.13 -48.33
N THR A 344 -22.39 -1.50 -47.49
CA THR A 344 -23.76 -1.84 -47.87
C THR A 344 -24.52 -0.52 -47.98
N ASP A 345 -24.50 0.10 -49.16
CA ASP A 345 -25.11 1.40 -49.46
C ASP A 345 -26.66 1.28 -49.54
N THR A 346 -27.27 0.90 -48.42
CA THR A 346 -28.70 0.63 -48.28
C THR A 346 -29.45 1.94 -48.03
N ARG A 347 -29.64 2.69 -49.11
CA ARG A 347 -30.27 4.03 -49.09
C ARG A 347 -31.79 3.95 -48.89
N GLU A 348 -32.24 3.63 -47.68
CA GLU A 348 -33.67 3.65 -47.31
C GLU A 348 -34.21 5.09 -47.19
N THR A 349 -34.60 5.67 -48.33
CA THR A 349 -35.37 6.92 -48.37
C THR A 349 -36.83 6.67 -48.01
N HIS A 350 -37.12 6.51 -46.71
CA HIS A 350 -38.50 6.59 -46.21
C HIS A 350 -39.03 8.03 -46.37
N THR A 351 -39.63 8.30 -47.52
CA THR A 351 -40.23 9.60 -47.86
C THR A 351 -41.74 9.46 -47.85
N GLU A 352 -42.36 9.56 -46.67
CA GLU A 352 -43.80 9.79 -46.60
C GLU A 352 -44.10 11.26 -46.88
N SER A 353 -44.41 11.58 -48.14
CA SER A 353 -45.07 12.84 -48.50
C SER A 353 -46.33 12.54 -49.32
N LYS A 354 -47.49 12.66 -48.67
CA LYS A 354 -48.77 12.79 -49.37
C LYS A 354 -48.86 14.20 -49.98
N PHE A 355 -49.64 14.29 -51.06
CA PHE A 355 -49.96 15.46 -51.87
C PHE A 355 -48.97 15.89 -52.96
N ALA A 356 -49.29 15.42 -54.17
CA ALA A 356 -48.79 15.91 -55.46
C ALA A 356 -49.41 17.25 -55.87
N TRP A 357 -48.73 18.02 -56.73
CA TRP A 357 -49.08 18.13 -58.17
C TRP A 357 -48.02 18.93 -58.97
N GLN A 358 -47.68 18.40 -60.15
CA GLN A 358 -47.19 19.05 -61.39
C GLN A 358 -46.31 20.32 -61.31
N ASN A 359 -45.04 20.21 -61.74
CA ASN A 359 -44.67 20.60 -63.11
C ASN A 359 -43.25 20.14 -63.52
N GLU A 360 -43.08 19.88 -64.82
CA GLU A 360 -41.80 19.51 -65.43
C GLU A 360 -40.91 20.75 -65.69
N ASN A 361 -39.59 20.52 -65.87
CA ASN A 361 -38.54 21.48 -66.27
C ASN A 361 -37.84 22.31 -65.17
N LEU A 362 -37.04 21.66 -64.32
CA LEU A 362 -35.88 22.32 -63.65
C LEU A 362 -34.60 21.46 -63.60
N LEU A 363 -34.55 20.37 -64.38
CA LEU A 363 -33.46 19.38 -64.38
C LEU A 363 -32.41 19.61 -65.50
N LYS A 364 -32.16 20.89 -65.85
CA LYS A 364 -31.20 21.30 -66.90
C LYS A 364 -30.20 22.39 -66.50
N SER A 365 -30.20 22.84 -65.24
CA SER A 365 -29.43 24.03 -64.81
C SER A 365 -28.25 23.76 -63.86
N PHE A 366 -27.93 22.50 -63.55
CA PHE A 366 -26.80 22.15 -62.65
C PHE A 366 -25.64 21.41 -63.33
N ALA A 367 -25.69 21.18 -64.65
CA ALA A 367 -24.64 20.50 -65.40
C ALA A 367 -23.52 21.42 -65.93
N SER A 368 -23.52 22.72 -65.61
CA SER A 368 -22.65 23.72 -66.26
C SER A 368 -21.76 24.56 -65.33
N ILE A 369 -21.62 24.19 -64.05
CA ILE A 369 -20.72 24.88 -63.08
C ILE A 369 -19.74 23.85 -62.48
N ALA A 370 -19.17 23.01 -63.35
CA ALA A 370 -18.18 21.98 -62.98
C ALA A 370 -17.05 21.82 -64.03
N SER A 371 -16.87 22.79 -64.94
CA SER A 371 -15.86 22.74 -66.00
C SER A 371 -15.29 24.13 -66.29
N GLY A 372 -14.14 24.46 -65.68
CA GLY A 372 -13.53 25.79 -65.82
C GLY A 372 -12.26 26.01 -64.99
N ALA A 373 -11.34 25.04 -64.99
CA ALA A 373 -10.05 25.19 -64.31
C ALA A 373 -9.02 25.95 -65.18
N LEU A 374 -8.33 26.91 -64.54
CA LEU A 374 -6.94 27.33 -64.82
C LEU A 374 -6.54 27.70 -66.27
N VAL A 375 -6.45 29.01 -66.55
CA VAL A 375 -5.39 29.57 -67.42
C VAL A 375 -4.86 30.89 -66.83
N MET A 376 -3.52 31.00 -66.81
CA MET A 376 -2.59 32.17 -66.68
C MET A 376 -3.20 33.59 -66.58
N GLY A 377 -2.64 34.55 -65.83
CA GLY A 377 -1.34 34.62 -65.13
C GLY A 377 -0.59 35.94 -65.47
N GLY A 378 0.18 36.52 -64.55
CA GLY A 378 1.11 37.63 -64.89
C GLY A 378 1.12 38.88 -64.00
N ALA A 379 1.87 38.80 -62.90
CA ALA A 379 2.76 39.82 -62.33
C ALA A 379 2.35 41.32 -62.14
N ALA A 380 2.57 41.75 -60.88
CA ALA A 380 3.24 42.99 -60.45
C ALA A 380 2.50 44.36 -60.44
N ALA A 381 2.28 44.81 -59.20
CA ALA A 381 2.56 46.15 -58.64
C ALA A 381 1.34 46.99 -58.20
N GLY A 382 1.51 47.67 -57.05
CA GLY A 382 0.63 48.75 -56.58
C GLY A 382 -0.25 48.39 -55.39
N GLN A 383 -0.02 49.05 -54.26
CA GLN A 383 -0.86 48.96 -53.07
C GLN A 383 -2.15 49.79 -53.25
N HIS A 384 -3.28 49.24 -52.76
CA HIS A 384 -4.42 49.90 -52.06
C HIS A 384 -5.82 49.41 -52.50
N ALA A 385 -6.60 48.95 -51.51
CA ALA A 385 -8.07 48.82 -51.42
C ALA A 385 -8.84 48.04 -52.52
N LEU A 386 -9.33 46.82 -52.22
CA LEU A 386 -10.35 46.14 -53.06
C LEU A 386 -11.16 44.99 -52.40
N TRP A 387 -11.58 45.09 -51.12
CA TRP A 387 -12.64 44.22 -50.56
C TRP A 387 -13.89 44.98 -50.08
N ALA A 388 -13.84 46.31 -50.03
CA ALA A 388 -14.97 47.18 -49.64
C ALA A 388 -16.05 47.35 -50.73
N ALA A 389 -15.88 46.74 -51.92
CA ALA A 389 -16.76 46.90 -53.07
C ALA A 389 -17.75 45.74 -53.29
N THR A 390 -17.61 44.63 -52.55
CA THR A 390 -18.40 43.39 -52.79
C THR A 390 -19.43 43.09 -51.68
N LEU A 391 -19.39 43.82 -50.55
CA LEU A 391 -20.24 43.58 -49.38
C LEU A 391 -21.31 44.64 -49.11
N LEU A 392 -21.39 45.71 -49.91
CA LEU A 392 -22.34 46.81 -49.72
C LEU A 392 -23.49 46.84 -50.75
N GLY A 393 -23.67 45.75 -51.52
CA GLY A 393 -24.48 45.75 -52.75
C GLY A 393 -25.81 44.99 -52.72
N LEU A 394 -26.15 44.25 -51.64
CA LEU A 394 -27.40 43.46 -51.61
C LEU A 394 -27.91 43.12 -50.19
N ALA A 395 -27.88 44.10 -49.29
CA ALA A 395 -28.51 44.02 -47.97
C ALA A 395 -29.24 45.34 -47.62
N THR A 396 -30.46 45.54 -48.13
CA THR A 396 -31.60 46.17 -47.40
C THR A 396 -32.86 46.26 -48.27
N ALA A 397 -34.02 46.23 -47.58
CA ALA A 397 -35.39 46.29 -48.11
C ALA A 397 -35.82 45.07 -48.96
N VAL A 398 -36.82 44.26 -48.58
CA VAL A 398 -37.84 44.40 -47.53
C VAL A 398 -37.94 43.12 -46.70
N GLY A 399 -37.96 43.26 -45.38
CA GLY A 399 -38.26 42.17 -44.46
C GLY A 399 -39.70 42.22 -43.97
N ALA A 400 -40.38 41.08 -43.97
CA ALA A 400 -41.54 40.78 -43.12
C ALA A 400 -41.75 39.26 -43.03
N SER A 401 -41.40 38.69 -41.88
CA SER A 401 -42.04 37.54 -41.24
C SER A 401 -42.76 36.48 -42.11
N ILE A 402 -42.11 35.34 -42.36
CA ILE A 402 -42.74 34.02 -42.11
C ILE A 402 -41.71 33.10 -41.45
N VAL A 403 -42.04 32.58 -40.26
CA VAL A 403 -41.27 31.51 -39.61
C VAL A 403 -41.66 30.18 -40.25
N PHE A 404 -40.79 29.63 -41.10
CA PHE A 404 -40.82 28.22 -41.48
C PHE A 404 -39.65 27.49 -40.84
N ARG A 405 -39.92 26.82 -39.70
CA ARG A 405 -38.98 25.91 -39.03
C ARG A 405 -38.86 24.61 -39.82
N HIS A 406 -38.24 24.66 -40.99
CA HIS A 406 -38.01 23.48 -41.83
C HIS A 406 -36.79 22.71 -41.31
N SER A 407 -37.01 21.85 -40.31
CA SER A 407 -35.97 20.94 -39.82
C SER A 407 -35.77 19.80 -40.83
N SER A 408 -34.83 20.00 -41.76
CA SER A 408 -34.31 18.94 -42.61
C SER A 408 -33.36 18.06 -41.80
N SER A 409 -33.90 17.07 -41.09
CA SER A 409 -33.11 16.05 -40.40
C SER A 409 -32.59 15.00 -41.40
N SER A 410 -31.52 15.35 -42.12
CA SER A 410 -30.74 14.36 -42.89
C SER A 410 -30.03 13.40 -41.94
N LYS A 411 -30.68 12.29 -41.58
CA LYS A 411 -30.03 11.19 -40.86
C LYS A 411 -29.12 10.41 -41.81
N THR A 412 -27.90 10.89 -42.01
CA THR A 412 -26.83 10.12 -42.65
C THR A 412 -26.37 9.03 -41.67
N ARG A 413 -27.06 7.89 -41.62
CA ARG A 413 -26.68 6.73 -40.80
C ARG A 413 -25.50 6.02 -41.44
N GLN A 414 -24.29 6.51 -41.17
CA GLN A 414 -23.05 5.82 -41.52
C GLN A 414 -22.70 4.84 -40.40
N GLU A 415 -23.14 3.60 -40.53
CA GLU A 415 -22.67 2.51 -39.65
C GLU A 415 -21.26 2.09 -40.08
N ARG A 416 -20.33 2.16 -39.13
CA ARG A 416 -18.94 1.72 -39.28
C ARG A 416 -18.69 0.67 -38.21
N GLU A 417 -18.53 -0.57 -38.64
CA GLU A 417 -18.27 -1.70 -37.75
C GLU A 417 -16.76 -1.86 -37.54
N ILE A 418 -16.29 -1.55 -36.33
CA ILE A 418 -14.87 -1.59 -35.96
C ILE A 418 -14.65 -2.75 -34.98
N GLU A 419 -14.16 -3.88 -35.48
CA GLU A 419 -13.97 -5.10 -34.72
C GLU A 419 -12.58 -5.10 -34.06
N ARG A 420 -12.48 -5.02 -32.72
CA ARG A 420 -11.22 -4.80 -31.98
C ARG A 420 -10.65 -6.09 -31.34
N THR A 421 -9.43 -6.53 -31.69
CA THR A 421 -8.79 -7.78 -31.21
C THR A 421 -7.49 -7.57 -30.41
N PHE A 422 -7.39 -8.06 -29.17
CA PHE A 422 -6.41 -7.55 -28.20
C PHE A 422 -5.01 -8.24 -28.21
N ILE A 423 -3.90 -7.55 -28.54
CA ILE A 423 -2.52 -8.11 -28.50
C ILE A 423 -1.53 -7.16 -27.77
N PRO A 424 -1.21 -7.35 -26.47
CA PRO A 424 -0.26 -6.50 -25.74
C PRO A 424 1.19 -6.53 -26.28
N ASP A 425 1.69 -5.43 -26.84
CA ASP A 425 3.14 -5.17 -26.93
C ASP A 425 3.66 -4.49 -25.65
N ARG A 426 3.96 -5.33 -24.66
CA ARG A 426 4.64 -4.92 -23.42
C ARG A 426 6.16 -4.92 -23.53
N THR A 427 6.75 -5.13 -24.71
CA THR A 427 8.20 -5.32 -24.81
C THR A 427 8.98 -4.11 -24.28
N LEU A 428 10.09 -4.38 -23.60
CA LEU A 428 10.99 -3.37 -23.02
C LEU A 428 11.37 -2.27 -24.03
N ARG A 429 11.52 -2.61 -25.31
CA ARG A 429 11.83 -1.67 -26.41
C ARG A 429 10.69 -0.69 -26.70
N THR A 430 9.44 -1.15 -26.67
CA THR A 430 8.27 -0.30 -26.89
C THR A 430 8.06 0.62 -25.70
N LEU A 431 8.22 0.14 -24.47
CA LEU A 431 8.15 0.96 -23.26
C LEU A 431 9.24 2.05 -23.22
N ASP A 432 10.50 1.71 -23.52
CA ASP A 432 11.64 2.64 -23.58
C ASP A 432 11.47 3.74 -24.66
N ARG A 433 10.72 3.46 -25.73
CA ARG A 433 10.36 4.46 -26.75
C ARG A 433 9.13 5.29 -26.38
N VAL A 434 8.10 4.70 -25.78
CA VAL A 434 6.84 5.38 -25.46
C VAL A 434 7.02 6.37 -24.32
N LEU A 435 7.69 5.96 -23.23
CA LEU A 435 7.77 6.76 -22.02
C LEU A 435 8.46 8.14 -22.20
N PRO A 436 9.59 8.29 -22.94
CA PRO A 436 10.17 9.61 -23.21
C PRO A 436 9.22 10.55 -23.95
N MET A 437 8.42 10.04 -24.90
CA MET A 437 7.44 10.85 -25.63
C MET A 437 6.31 11.32 -24.73
N LEU A 438 5.79 10.43 -23.86
CA LEU A 438 4.77 10.79 -22.86
C LEU A 438 5.24 11.93 -21.95
N LEU A 439 6.46 11.80 -21.42
CA LEU A 439 7.05 12.79 -20.53
C LEU A 439 7.22 14.14 -21.23
N GLN A 440 7.67 14.14 -22.49
CA GLN A 440 7.76 15.35 -23.31
C GLN A 440 6.39 15.97 -23.57
N TRP A 441 5.33 15.19 -23.83
CA TRP A 441 3.97 15.70 -24.01
C TRP A 441 3.40 16.29 -22.71
N LEU A 442 3.60 15.63 -21.56
CA LEU A 442 3.20 16.15 -20.25
C LEU A 442 3.89 17.49 -19.93
N MET A 443 5.21 17.58 -20.16
CA MET A 443 5.96 18.84 -20.03
C MET A 443 5.50 19.91 -21.02
N SER A 444 5.13 19.53 -22.24
CA SER A 444 4.57 20.44 -23.24
C SER A 444 3.18 20.96 -22.84
N ALA A 445 2.37 20.15 -22.16
CA ALA A 445 1.11 20.54 -21.53
C ALA A 445 1.28 21.33 -20.22
N GLY A 446 2.51 21.58 -19.77
CA GLY A 446 2.80 22.36 -18.57
C GLY A 446 2.82 21.57 -17.26
N LEU A 447 2.84 20.24 -17.31
CA LEU A 447 3.03 19.35 -16.16
C LEU A 447 4.49 18.92 -16.04
N ALA A 448 5.06 18.97 -14.83
CA ALA A 448 6.43 18.57 -14.55
C ALA A 448 6.44 17.25 -13.73
N PRO A 449 6.68 16.07 -14.34
CA PRO A 449 6.59 14.78 -13.66
C PRO A 449 7.59 14.63 -12.50
N VAL A 450 7.07 14.31 -11.31
CA VAL A 450 7.82 14.03 -10.09
C VAL A 450 7.54 12.59 -9.65
N LEU A 451 8.41 11.66 -10.06
CA LEU A 451 8.34 10.26 -9.61
C LEU A 451 8.85 10.15 -8.18
N VAL A 452 8.07 9.55 -7.29
CA VAL A 452 8.45 9.27 -5.91
C VAL A 452 8.32 7.78 -5.67
N ILE A 453 9.47 7.11 -5.60
CA ILE A 453 9.56 5.67 -5.39
C ILE A 453 9.73 5.44 -3.89
N ASP A 454 8.64 5.07 -3.23
CA ASP A 454 8.59 4.91 -1.77
C ASP A 454 8.85 3.46 -1.34
N GLU A 455 9.14 3.29 -0.05
CA GLU A 455 9.30 2.00 0.63
C GLU A 455 10.40 1.09 0.06
N LEU A 456 11.46 1.67 -0.54
CA LEU A 456 12.64 0.91 -0.95
C LEU A 456 13.32 0.23 0.25
N ASP A 457 13.10 0.73 1.48
CA ASP A 457 13.57 0.08 2.71
C ASP A 457 12.80 -1.18 3.13
N LYS A 458 11.85 -1.64 2.32
CA LYS A 458 11.27 -2.98 2.43
C LYS A 458 11.92 -3.98 1.47
N MET A 459 12.81 -3.52 0.57
CA MET A 459 13.38 -4.34 -0.49
C MET A 459 14.68 -4.98 -0.05
N GLY A 460 14.65 -6.31 0.11
CA GLY A 460 15.86 -7.11 0.24
C GLY A 460 16.80 -6.87 -0.96
N GLU A 461 18.09 -6.71 -0.67
CA GLU A 461 19.16 -6.60 -1.68
C GLU A 461 19.03 -5.42 -2.66
N LEU A 462 18.42 -4.33 -2.20
CA LEU A 462 18.11 -3.11 -2.96
C LEU A 462 19.23 -2.61 -3.91
N SER A 463 20.51 -2.82 -3.60
CA SER A 463 21.64 -2.32 -4.41
C SER A 463 21.74 -2.90 -5.81
N TRP A 464 21.58 -4.23 -5.97
CA TRP A 464 21.64 -4.83 -7.30
C TRP A 464 20.34 -4.59 -8.07
N ARG A 465 19.20 -4.57 -7.37
CA ARG A 465 17.88 -4.27 -7.95
C ARG A 465 17.83 -2.86 -8.53
N LEU A 466 18.33 -1.87 -7.80
CA LEU A 466 18.49 -0.50 -8.30
C LEU A 466 19.53 -0.41 -9.41
N GLU A 467 20.70 -1.07 -9.32
CA GLU A 467 21.66 -1.07 -10.43
C GLU A 467 21.05 -1.64 -11.73
N ALA A 468 20.28 -2.73 -11.63
CA ALA A 468 19.58 -3.33 -12.75
C ALA A 468 18.55 -2.35 -13.36
N MET A 469 17.58 -1.89 -12.56
CA MET A 469 16.53 -0.98 -13.04
C MET A 469 17.10 0.35 -13.57
N VAL A 470 18.03 0.99 -12.86
CA VAL A 470 18.60 2.27 -13.27
C VAL A 470 19.42 2.12 -14.55
N ARG A 471 19.97 0.94 -14.88
CA ARG A 471 20.64 0.73 -16.19
C ARG A 471 19.70 1.01 -17.37
N HIS A 472 18.44 0.60 -17.25
CA HIS A 472 17.41 0.84 -18.27
C HIS A 472 16.78 2.24 -18.11
N LEU A 473 16.49 2.67 -16.88
CA LEU A 473 15.90 4.00 -16.63
C LEU A 473 16.88 5.17 -16.78
N LYS A 474 18.18 4.96 -16.97
CA LYS A 474 19.21 6.03 -16.93
C LYS A 474 18.88 7.21 -17.85
N LYS A 475 18.45 6.93 -19.08
CA LYS A 475 18.11 7.95 -20.07
C LYS A 475 16.90 8.79 -19.63
N LEU A 476 15.85 8.11 -19.18
CA LEU A 476 14.61 8.70 -18.65
C LEU A 476 14.87 9.59 -17.43
N MET A 477 15.64 9.08 -16.46
CA MET A 477 15.97 9.76 -15.21
C MET A 477 16.90 10.97 -15.41
N ALA A 478 17.76 10.95 -16.42
CA ALA A 478 18.69 12.03 -16.69
C ALA A 478 18.04 13.22 -17.43
N GLU A 479 17.16 12.96 -18.40
CA GLU A 479 16.81 13.98 -19.38
C GLU A 479 15.53 14.75 -19.05
N ASN A 480 14.46 14.11 -18.53
CA ASN A 480 13.14 14.76 -18.48
C ASN A 480 12.35 14.60 -17.17
N VAL A 481 12.85 13.86 -16.17
CA VAL A 481 12.05 13.48 -14.97
C VAL A 481 12.72 13.90 -13.67
N PHE A 482 11.95 14.41 -12.71
CA PHE A 482 12.41 14.54 -11.34
C PHE A 482 12.06 13.27 -10.55
N SER A 483 13.07 12.55 -10.04
CA SER A 483 12.91 11.24 -9.40
C SER A 483 13.43 11.26 -7.96
N CYS A 484 12.61 10.81 -7.02
CA CYS A 484 12.94 10.69 -5.60
C CYS A 484 12.88 9.22 -5.16
N PHE A 485 14.00 8.67 -4.70
CA PHE A 485 14.12 7.28 -4.24
C PHE A 485 14.15 7.26 -2.72
N LEU A 486 13.06 6.85 -2.07
CA LEU A 486 12.92 6.91 -0.62
C LEU A 486 13.36 5.60 0.02
N THR A 487 14.43 5.65 0.82
CA THR A 487 15.11 4.45 1.36
C THR A 487 15.51 4.64 2.82
N ASP A 488 16.13 3.64 3.44
CA ASP A 488 16.62 3.72 4.82
C ASP A 488 17.99 4.37 4.92
N ARG A 489 18.51 4.43 6.15
CA ARG A 489 19.90 4.87 6.38
C ARG A 489 20.91 3.85 5.83
N GLY A 490 20.69 2.55 6.02
CA GLY A 490 21.62 1.51 5.63
C GLY A 490 22.00 1.58 4.15
N TYR A 491 21.03 1.80 3.26
CA TYR A 491 21.33 1.96 1.85
C TYR A 491 22.19 3.19 1.52
N LEU A 492 21.99 4.32 2.20
CA LEU A 492 22.84 5.50 2.02
C LEU A 492 24.26 5.26 2.54
N GLU A 493 24.41 4.56 3.66
CA GLU A 493 25.72 4.17 4.19
C GLU A 493 26.42 3.21 3.19
N LEU A 494 25.70 2.26 2.58
CA LEU A 494 26.22 1.37 1.54
C LEU A 494 26.72 2.14 0.30
N VAL A 495 25.93 3.10 -0.19
CA VAL A 495 26.33 3.97 -1.31
C VAL A 495 27.58 4.78 -0.93
N SER A 496 27.63 5.33 0.29
CA SER A 496 28.77 6.11 0.79
C SER A 496 30.04 5.26 0.99
N MET A 497 29.92 3.99 1.42
CA MET A 497 31.04 3.05 1.45
C MET A 497 31.59 2.80 0.03
N GLY A 498 30.71 2.56 -0.94
CA GLY A 498 31.09 2.34 -2.33
C GLY A 498 31.85 3.52 -2.93
N GLU A 499 31.45 4.76 -2.61
CA GLU A 499 32.15 5.99 -3.00
C GLU A 499 33.55 6.14 -2.37
N ARG A 500 33.77 5.62 -1.15
CA ARG A 500 35.09 5.61 -0.49
C ARG A 500 36.00 4.52 -1.05
N ASP A 501 35.48 3.33 -1.29
CA ASP A 501 36.24 2.19 -1.82
C ASP A 501 36.68 2.42 -3.29
N LYS A 502 35.90 3.20 -4.07
CA LYS A 502 36.16 3.45 -5.50
C LYS A 502 35.83 4.88 -5.91
N ALA A 503 36.83 5.58 -6.42
CA ALA A 503 36.61 6.82 -7.17
C ALA A 503 35.61 6.58 -8.30
N TYR A 504 34.53 7.37 -8.33
CA TYR A 504 33.41 7.24 -9.28
C TYR A 504 32.69 5.87 -9.23
N ALA A 505 32.31 5.42 -8.04
CA ALA A 505 31.37 4.30 -7.89
C ALA A 505 30.13 4.48 -8.79
N LYS A 506 29.63 3.39 -9.41
CA LYS A 506 28.50 3.43 -10.37
C LYS A 506 27.27 4.18 -9.83
N THR A 507 27.01 4.06 -8.53
CA THR A 507 25.94 4.73 -7.78
C THR A 507 25.99 6.25 -7.89
N TYR A 508 27.18 6.86 -7.98
CA TYR A 508 27.37 8.28 -8.21
C TYR A 508 26.82 8.74 -9.57
N SER A 509 26.74 7.84 -10.56
CA SER A 509 26.14 8.13 -11.87
C SER A 509 24.60 7.98 -11.91
N TYR A 510 23.99 7.55 -10.79
CA TYR A 510 22.54 7.28 -10.68
C TYR A 510 21.79 8.37 -9.92
N PHE A 511 22.43 9.01 -8.94
CA PHE A 511 21.82 10.00 -8.08
C PHE A 511 22.61 11.31 -8.17
N SER A 512 21.94 12.39 -8.56
CA SER A 512 22.52 13.74 -8.56
C SER A 512 22.78 14.23 -7.12
N HIS A 513 21.92 13.84 -6.19
CA HIS A 513 22.02 14.23 -4.78
C HIS A 513 21.66 13.06 -3.85
N PRO A 514 22.61 12.54 -3.05
CA PRO A 514 22.31 11.72 -1.89
C PRO A 514 21.94 12.64 -0.71
N LEU A 515 20.65 12.71 -0.39
CA LEU A 515 20.12 13.47 0.73
C LEU A 515 19.71 12.54 1.88
N PHE A 516 19.80 13.07 3.09
CA PHE A 516 19.45 12.34 4.30
C PHE A 516 18.50 13.18 5.15
N VAL A 517 17.31 12.66 5.44
CA VAL A 517 16.28 13.37 6.19
C VAL A 517 16.65 13.36 7.67
N THR A 518 17.37 14.41 8.06
CA THR A 518 17.69 14.79 9.43
C THR A 518 17.09 16.13 9.74
N TYR A 519 16.80 16.34 11.01
CA TYR A 519 16.30 17.59 11.52
C TYR A 519 17.30 18.17 12.52
N GLU A 520 17.63 19.44 12.35
CA GLU A 520 18.44 20.16 13.30
C GLU A 520 17.62 20.55 14.54
N PRO A 521 18.28 20.82 15.69
CA PRO A 521 17.59 21.26 16.91
C PRO A 521 16.62 22.43 16.71
N GLY A 522 16.93 23.36 15.81
CA GLY A 522 16.09 24.51 15.43
C GLY A 522 14.97 24.17 14.43
N ASP A 523 15.10 23.10 13.63
CA ASP A 523 14.00 22.64 12.76
C ASP A 523 12.85 22.07 13.62
N LEU A 524 13.20 21.33 14.69
CA LEU A 524 12.24 20.85 15.69
C LEU A 524 11.65 22.00 16.52
N ASP A 525 12.48 22.97 16.91
CA ASP A 525 12.02 24.14 17.66
C ASP A 525 11.03 24.99 16.85
N GLN A 526 11.33 25.27 15.57
CA GLN A 526 10.43 25.95 14.66
C GLN A 526 9.12 25.18 14.47
N TYR A 527 9.20 23.85 14.30
CA TYR A 527 8.02 22.99 14.17
C TYR A 527 7.13 23.05 15.42
N MET A 528 7.68 22.81 16.61
CA MET A 528 6.92 22.88 17.86
C MET A 528 6.38 24.28 18.14
N SER A 529 7.13 25.33 17.81
CA SER A 529 6.66 26.72 17.93
C SER A 529 5.51 27.05 16.98
N SER A 530 5.45 26.42 15.80
CA SER A 530 4.30 26.55 14.90
C SER A 530 3.09 25.73 15.36
N LEU A 531 3.33 24.61 16.03
CA LEU A 531 2.33 23.63 16.48
C LEU A 531 1.63 24.01 17.80
N PHE A 532 2.39 24.49 18.78
CA PHE A 532 1.87 24.87 20.09
C PHE A 532 1.30 26.29 20.05
N ASP A 533 0.05 26.42 20.47
CA ASP A 533 -0.61 27.70 20.72
C ASP A 533 -0.42 28.08 22.20
N THR A 534 0.32 29.17 22.41
CA THR A 534 0.74 29.70 23.71
C THR A 534 0.01 31.00 24.06
N SER A 535 -1.25 31.16 23.64
CA SER A 535 -2.12 32.34 23.87
C SER A 535 -2.51 32.62 25.34
N GLY A 536 -1.67 32.25 26.31
CA GLY A 536 -1.90 32.44 27.75
C GLY A 536 -0.87 33.35 28.43
N ASP A 537 -0.99 33.46 29.75
CA ASP A 537 -0.05 34.10 30.67
C ASP A 537 1.41 33.61 30.52
N SER A 538 2.34 34.44 30.99
CA SER A 538 3.79 34.26 30.88
C SER A 538 4.30 32.92 31.45
N SER A 539 3.61 32.34 32.45
CA SER A 539 3.97 31.01 32.95
C SER A 539 3.82 29.91 31.90
N ALA A 540 2.78 29.92 31.04
CA ALA A 540 2.65 28.91 29.98
C ALA A 540 3.63 29.14 28.84
N MET A 541 4.03 30.39 28.56
CA MET A 541 5.11 30.64 27.62
C MET A 541 6.41 30.01 28.12
N ILE A 542 6.75 30.22 29.39
CA ILE A 542 7.90 29.60 30.05
C ILE A 542 7.80 28.06 30.04
N ASP A 543 6.67 27.49 30.46
CA ASP A 543 6.49 26.03 30.48
C ASP A 543 6.56 25.43 29.06
N CYS A 544 6.03 26.12 28.05
CA CYS A 544 6.13 25.71 26.66
C CYS A 544 7.58 25.73 26.15
N GLU A 545 8.39 26.73 26.51
CA GLU A 545 9.80 26.78 26.15
C GLU A 545 10.56 25.58 26.74
N VAL A 546 10.41 25.30 28.04
CA VAL A 546 11.07 24.15 28.69
C VAL A 546 10.56 22.81 28.11
N LEU A 547 9.26 22.71 27.78
CA LEU A 547 8.66 21.56 27.13
C LEU A 547 9.30 21.24 25.77
N LYS A 548 9.68 22.24 24.96
CA LYS A 548 10.39 22.04 23.68
C LYS A 548 11.75 21.37 23.88
N TRP A 549 12.51 21.75 24.92
CA TRP A 549 13.80 21.11 25.23
C TRP A 549 13.61 19.66 25.70
N MET A 550 12.64 19.42 26.58
CA MET A 550 12.26 18.07 27.00
C MET A 550 11.88 17.18 25.79
N LEU A 551 10.99 17.65 24.92
CA LEU A 551 10.51 16.87 23.76
C LEU A 551 11.61 16.58 22.72
N ARG A 552 12.56 17.50 22.51
CA ARG A 552 13.73 17.26 21.65
C ARG A 552 14.63 16.15 22.22
N HIS A 553 14.85 16.13 23.53
CA HIS A 553 15.54 15.02 24.18
C HIS A 553 14.79 13.71 24.01
N ARG A 554 13.49 13.71 24.32
CA ARG A 554 12.67 12.49 24.32
C ARG A 554 12.60 11.85 22.95
N SER A 555 12.43 12.66 21.92
CA SER A 555 12.40 12.23 20.53
C SER A 555 13.76 11.81 19.97
N GLN A 556 14.88 12.18 20.62
CA GLN A 556 16.24 12.00 20.11
C GLN A 556 16.41 12.53 18.68
N MET A 557 15.78 13.68 18.38
CA MET A 557 15.70 14.29 17.04
C MET A 557 14.92 13.50 15.97
N HIS A 558 14.20 12.43 16.31
CA HIS A 558 13.38 11.67 15.35
C HIS A 558 11.93 12.18 15.31
N ALA A 559 11.45 12.62 14.14
CA ALA A 559 10.10 13.16 13.98
C ALA A 559 8.96 12.21 14.41
N LEU A 560 9.00 10.92 14.06
CA LEU A 560 8.02 9.95 14.54
C LEU A 560 8.04 9.77 16.07
N ALA A 561 9.23 9.84 16.69
CA ALA A 561 9.34 9.78 18.15
C ALA A 561 8.77 11.05 18.79
N LEU A 562 9.02 12.23 18.20
CA LEU A 562 8.43 13.49 18.64
C LEU A 562 6.89 13.44 18.60
N ASN A 563 6.31 12.96 17.50
CA ASN A 563 4.85 12.84 17.38
C ASN A 563 4.27 11.85 18.40
N ARG A 564 4.98 10.76 18.71
CA ARG A 564 4.58 9.80 19.76
C ARG A 564 4.66 10.41 21.16
N GLU A 565 5.71 11.15 21.47
CA GLU A 565 5.87 11.84 22.76
C GLU A 565 4.81 12.93 22.93
N ILE A 566 4.53 13.72 21.89
CA ILE A 566 3.43 14.71 21.88
C ILE A 566 2.07 14.03 22.08
N ALA A 567 1.81 12.91 21.40
CA ALA A 567 0.57 12.15 21.56
C ALA A 567 0.44 11.55 22.97
N ALA A 568 1.53 11.05 23.55
CA ALA A 568 1.56 10.45 24.90
C ALA A 568 1.29 11.47 26.02
N ILE A 569 1.55 12.76 25.79
CA ILE A 569 1.25 13.85 26.73
C ILE A 569 -0.01 14.64 26.35
N ARG A 570 -0.84 14.14 25.43
CA ARG A 570 -2.07 14.81 24.96
C ARG A 570 -3.30 14.26 25.67
N ASN A 571 -4.22 15.13 26.10
CA ASN A 571 -5.54 14.75 26.60
C ASN A 571 -6.60 14.71 25.49
N ASP A 572 -7.79 14.17 25.80
CA ASP A 572 -8.91 14.01 24.85
C ASP A 572 -9.39 15.34 24.26
N ALA A 573 -9.27 16.44 25.02
CA ALA A 573 -9.56 17.80 24.55
C ALA A 573 -8.46 18.38 23.62
N GLY A 574 -7.45 17.58 23.28
CA GLY A 574 -6.40 17.88 22.32
C GLY A 574 -5.20 18.66 22.87
N ASN A 575 -5.11 18.87 24.18
CA ASN A 575 -4.14 19.75 24.83
C ASN A 575 -3.04 18.98 25.58
N ILE A 576 -1.96 19.66 25.96
CA ILE A 576 -0.91 19.06 26.81
C ILE A 576 -1.45 18.78 28.22
N ALA A 577 -1.23 17.55 28.70
CA ALA A 577 -1.67 17.00 29.98
C ALA A 577 -0.55 16.99 31.03
N ILE A 578 0.22 18.07 31.12
CA ILE A 578 1.25 18.30 32.13
C ILE A 578 0.78 19.47 32.99
N ALA A 579 0.89 19.37 34.32
CA ALA A 579 0.45 20.44 35.21
C ALA A 579 1.38 21.66 35.15
N ASP A 580 0.85 22.83 35.50
CA ASP A 580 1.55 24.10 35.38
C ASP A 580 2.81 24.11 36.26
N GLY A 581 3.97 24.42 35.68
CA GLY A 581 5.25 24.36 36.36
C GLY A 581 5.88 22.97 36.54
N ASP A 582 5.17 21.85 36.35
CA ASP A 582 5.76 20.50 36.56
C ASP A 582 6.98 20.26 35.66
N VAL A 583 6.92 20.72 34.40
CA VAL A 583 8.02 20.62 33.43
C VAL A 583 9.30 21.35 33.89
N ARG A 584 9.16 22.34 34.79
CA ARG A 584 10.26 23.08 35.43
C ARG A 584 10.68 22.53 36.79
N THR A 585 9.83 21.79 37.50
CA THR A 585 10.09 21.40 38.90
C THR A 585 10.48 19.95 39.04
N LEU A 586 9.84 19.04 38.30
CA LEU A 586 10.04 17.60 38.47
C LEU A 586 11.42 17.16 37.93
N PRO A 587 12.23 16.42 38.72
CA PRO A 587 13.60 16.04 38.33
C PRO A 587 13.69 15.30 37.00
N VAL A 588 12.71 14.45 36.66
CA VAL A 588 12.70 13.69 35.40
C VAL A 588 12.75 14.59 34.16
N TYR A 589 12.01 15.71 34.18
CA TYR A 589 12.00 16.67 33.08
C TYR A 589 13.27 17.55 33.10
N LYS A 590 13.76 17.93 34.28
CA LYS A 590 15.04 18.62 34.43
C LYS A 590 16.22 17.80 33.86
N ILE A 591 16.22 16.48 34.04
CA ILE A 591 17.24 15.59 33.46
C ILE A 591 17.12 15.57 31.93
N ASP A 592 15.91 15.42 31.38
CA ASP A 592 15.69 15.48 29.92
C ASP A 592 16.22 16.81 29.33
N VAL A 593 15.91 17.95 29.97
CA VAL A 593 16.37 19.29 29.55
C VAL A 593 17.88 19.44 29.69
N THR A 594 18.47 19.02 30.81
CA THR A 594 19.92 19.11 31.06
C THR A 594 20.72 18.31 30.02
N LEU A 595 20.28 17.09 29.71
CA LEU A 595 20.89 16.26 28.67
C LEU A 595 20.79 16.95 27.29
N GLN A 596 19.65 17.55 26.95
CA GLN A 596 19.50 18.27 25.69
C GLN A 596 20.40 19.50 25.58
N VAL A 597 20.45 20.33 26.62
CA VAL A 597 21.30 21.53 26.67
C VAL A 597 22.77 21.15 26.54
N ALA A 598 23.22 20.08 27.21
CA ALA A 598 24.59 19.59 27.09
C ALA A 598 24.93 19.06 25.67
N ILE A 599 24.00 18.32 25.04
CA ILE A 599 24.14 17.83 23.67
C ILE A 599 24.21 19.00 22.67
N GLU A 600 23.29 19.95 22.76
CA GLU A 600 23.24 21.12 21.87
C GLU A 600 24.41 22.08 22.09
N HIS A 601 24.90 22.22 23.32
CA HIS A 601 26.16 22.91 23.57
C HIS A 601 27.35 22.22 22.90
N ARG A 602 27.46 20.88 22.99
CA ARG A 602 28.58 20.18 22.35
C ARG A 602 28.56 20.31 20.83
N LEU A 603 27.37 20.30 20.22
CA LEU A 603 27.18 20.54 18.78
C LEU A 603 27.60 21.96 18.35
N LYS A 604 27.66 22.93 19.27
CA LYS A 604 28.11 24.32 19.01
C LYS A 604 29.61 24.53 19.15
N LYS A 605 30.40 23.56 19.64
CA LYS A 605 31.84 23.78 19.77
C LYS A 605 32.51 23.84 18.39
N ASP A 606 33.52 24.71 18.26
CA ASP A 606 34.14 25.03 16.96
C ASP A 606 34.88 23.84 16.34
N ASP A 607 35.46 22.96 17.17
CA ASP A 607 36.09 21.70 16.76
C ASP A 607 35.09 20.80 16.03
N LEU A 608 33.93 20.59 16.64
CA LEU A 608 32.88 19.72 16.12
C LEU A 608 32.15 20.37 14.95
N THR A 609 31.93 21.69 15.00
CA THR A 609 31.31 22.46 13.92
C THR A 609 32.18 22.45 12.66
N GLY A 610 33.48 22.70 12.79
CA GLY A 610 34.43 22.62 11.68
C GLY A 610 34.50 21.23 11.06
N TRP A 611 34.50 20.17 11.89
CA TRP A 611 34.44 18.80 11.41
C TRP A 611 33.12 18.47 10.70
N LEU A 612 31.98 18.92 11.24
CA LEU A 612 30.65 18.76 10.63
C LEU A 612 30.49 19.53 9.30
N MET A 613 31.15 20.67 9.15
CA MET A 613 31.21 21.40 7.87
C MET A 613 32.02 20.64 6.81
N GLN A 614 33.09 19.96 7.22
CA GLN A 614 33.90 19.10 6.33
C GLN A 614 33.20 17.76 6.02
N GLN A 615 32.45 17.20 6.98
CA GLN A 615 31.74 15.93 6.86
C GLN A 615 30.24 16.03 7.21
N PRO A 616 29.40 16.72 6.40
CA PRO A 616 27.98 16.89 6.71
C PRO A 616 27.21 15.57 6.89
N ARG A 617 27.61 14.52 6.16
CA ARG A 617 27.01 13.17 6.25
C ARG A 617 27.16 12.55 7.65
N MET A 618 28.22 12.89 8.40
CA MET A 618 28.47 12.33 9.73
C MET A 618 27.64 12.97 10.86
N ARG A 619 26.83 13.99 10.55
CA ARG A 619 26.02 14.71 11.54
C ARG A 619 25.09 13.80 12.33
N LEU A 620 24.39 12.88 11.68
CA LEU A 620 23.54 11.95 12.44
C LEU A 620 24.37 10.97 13.27
N THR A 621 25.51 10.49 12.76
CA THR A 621 26.39 9.60 13.54
C THR A 621 26.89 10.26 14.82
N ILE A 622 27.21 11.57 14.78
CA ILE A 622 27.48 12.38 15.98
C ILE A 622 26.25 12.46 16.88
N LEU A 623 25.07 12.81 16.36
CA LEU A 623 23.86 12.91 17.17
C LEU A 623 23.54 11.58 17.86
N ASP A 624 23.57 10.47 17.13
CA ASP A 624 23.42 9.14 17.70
C ASP A 624 24.51 8.86 18.75
N ALA A 625 25.77 9.24 18.55
CA ALA A 625 26.81 9.06 19.57
C ALA A 625 26.49 9.88 20.84
N LEU A 626 26.14 11.16 20.71
CA LEU A 626 25.77 12.05 21.82
C LEU A 626 24.54 11.51 22.60
N TYR A 627 23.52 10.99 21.92
CA TYR A 627 22.36 10.34 22.56
C TYR A 627 22.68 8.95 23.17
N PHE A 628 23.91 8.44 23.13
CA PHE A 628 24.28 7.19 23.81
C PHE A 628 24.01 7.27 25.32
N ILE A 629 24.49 8.33 25.98
CA ILE A 629 24.30 8.57 27.42
C ILE A 629 22.81 8.59 27.79
N SER A 630 22.01 9.34 27.04
CA SER A 630 20.54 9.41 27.18
C SER A 630 19.88 8.04 27.10
N ARG A 631 20.34 7.17 26.21
CA ARG A 631 19.76 5.82 26.00
C ARG A 631 20.15 4.83 27.07
N GLU A 632 21.37 4.89 27.61
CA GLU A 632 21.74 4.07 28.77
C GLU A 632 20.95 4.50 30.01
N TRP A 633 20.77 5.81 30.25
CA TRP A 633 19.89 6.31 31.32
C TRP A 633 18.45 5.79 31.20
N ARG A 634 17.87 5.89 29.99
CA ARG A 634 16.51 5.42 29.67
C ARG A 634 16.34 3.90 29.67
N ARG A 635 17.43 3.14 29.67
CA ARG A 635 17.45 1.69 29.91
C ARG A 635 17.55 1.33 31.39
N GLY A 636 17.58 2.33 32.28
CA GLY A 636 17.76 2.12 33.72
C GLY A 636 19.21 1.81 34.13
N ALA A 637 20.19 1.99 33.23
CA ALA A 637 21.60 1.77 33.57
C ALA A 637 22.01 2.62 34.78
N GLU A 638 22.82 2.03 35.66
CA GLU A 638 23.32 2.74 36.85
C GLU A 638 24.63 3.45 36.52
N GLU A 639 25.46 2.83 35.69
CA GLU A 639 26.75 3.33 35.26
C GLU A 639 26.89 3.27 33.73
N ILE A 640 27.70 4.18 33.20
CA ILE A 640 28.21 4.17 31.83
C ILE A 640 29.70 3.86 31.90
N ASP A 641 30.11 2.83 31.17
CA ASP A 641 31.51 2.57 30.84
C ASP A 641 31.82 3.15 29.45
N LEU A 642 32.89 3.93 29.35
CA LEU A 642 33.51 4.47 28.13
C LEU A 642 34.98 4.02 27.99
N SER A 643 35.37 2.97 28.73
CA SER A 643 36.58 2.18 28.48
C SER A 643 36.40 1.29 27.23
N GLY A 644 37.40 0.46 26.90
CA GLY A 644 37.37 -0.38 25.68
C GLY A 644 36.09 -1.20 25.52
N SER A 645 35.69 -1.94 26.56
CA SER A 645 34.46 -2.75 26.59
C SER A 645 33.18 -1.92 26.44
N GLY A 646 33.13 -0.73 27.06
CA GLY A 646 32.00 0.19 26.93
C GLY A 646 31.87 0.78 25.52
N LEU A 647 33.00 1.04 24.87
CA LEU A 647 33.03 1.54 23.49
C LEU A 647 32.52 0.49 22.48
N ASP A 648 32.74 -0.80 22.72
CA ASP A 648 32.17 -1.85 21.86
C ASP A 648 30.63 -1.83 21.87
N ARG A 649 30.01 -1.54 23.03
CA ARG A 649 28.56 -1.32 23.13
C ARG A 649 28.12 -0.07 22.36
N LEU A 650 28.87 1.03 22.45
CA LEU A 650 28.62 2.23 21.63
C LEU A 650 28.67 1.90 20.14
N TRP A 651 29.70 1.17 19.69
CA TRP A 651 29.84 0.80 18.28
C TRP A 651 28.75 -0.14 17.80
N GLN A 652 28.42 -1.20 18.54
CA GLN A 652 27.30 -2.11 18.22
C GLN A 652 25.98 -1.33 18.07
N GLN A 653 25.75 -0.34 18.94
CA GLN A 653 24.57 0.51 18.90
C GLN A 653 24.57 1.48 17.71
N LEU A 654 25.72 2.06 17.33
CA LEU A 654 25.82 2.87 16.13
C LEU A 654 25.66 2.03 14.85
N GLU A 655 26.26 0.82 14.78
CA GLU A 655 26.07 -0.09 13.64
C GLU A 655 24.61 -0.53 13.47
N THR A 656 23.91 -0.76 14.59
CA THR A 656 22.46 -1.04 14.61
C THR A 656 21.66 0.18 14.15
N ARG A 657 21.99 1.39 14.60
CA ARG A 657 21.33 2.64 14.18
C ARG A 657 21.60 2.99 12.70
N MET A 658 22.77 2.63 12.18
CA MET A 658 23.12 2.73 10.76
C MET A 658 22.50 1.63 9.88
N ASN A 659 21.83 0.63 10.47
CA ASN A 659 21.28 -0.55 9.80
C ASN A 659 22.31 -1.34 8.95
N LEU A 660 23.58 -1.38 9.38
CA LEU A 660 24.65 -2.03 8.61
C LEU A 660 24.50 -3.55 8.55
N ALA A 661 23.79 -4.14 9.51
CA ALA A 661 23.58 -5.58 9.59
C ALA A 661 22.77 -6.11 8.39
N GLU A 662 21.74 -5.38 7.95
CA GLU A 662 20.93 -5.74 6.79
C GLU A 662 21.73 -5.60 5.49
N VAL A 663 22.45 -4.47 5.36
CA VAL A 663 23.34 -4.13 4.25
C VAL A 663 24.46 -5.17 4.01
N ARG A 664 25.03 -5.74 5.08
CA ARG A 664 26.19 -6.65 4.97
C ARG A 664 25.83 -8.07 4.51
N ARG A 665 24.57 -8.50 4.63
CA ARG A 665 24.13 -9.89 4.34
C ARG A 665 24.53 -10.41 2.94
N PRO A 666 24.27 -9.69 1.83
CA PRO A 666 24.45 -10.29 0.49
C PRO A 666 25.91 -10.53 0.09
N ARG A 667 26.88 -9.87 0.76
CA ARG A 667 28.31 -10.01 0.43
C ARG A 667 28.97 -11.24 1.06
N GLN A 668 28.43 -11.79 2.14
CA GLN A 668 29.09 -12.90 2.86
C GLN A 668 29.18 -14.20 2.04
N ASN A 669 28.27 -14.42 1.09
CA ASN A 669 28.31 -15.58 0.20
C ASN A 669 29.39 -15.50 -0.90
N ARG A 670 30.09 -14.37 -1.05
CA ARG A 670 31.27 -14.26 -1.93
C ARG A 670 32.54 -14.26 -1.09
N ALA A 671 33.23 -15.40 -1.07
CA ALA A 671 34.38 -15.72 -0.20
C ALA A 671 35.68 -14.94 -0.49
N HIS A 672 35.60 -13.63 -0.78
CA HIS A 672 36.76 -12.76 -0.95
C HIS A 672 37.16 -12.21 0.42
N SER A 673 38.07 -12.92 1.09
CA SER A 673 38.50 -12.71 2.48
C SER A 673 39.40 -11.48 2.72
N GLY A 674 39.34 -10.46 1.86
CA GLY A 674 40.16 -9.25 1.95
C GLY A 674 39.42 -8.09 2.61
N GLN A 675 39.86 -7.71 3.82
CA GLN A 675 39.63 -6.41 4.47
C GLN A 675 38.22 -5.80 4.30
N GLN A 676 37.30 -6.09 5.23
CA GLN A 676 36.04 -5.35 5.31
C GLN A 676 36.29 -3.92 5.82
N SER A 677 36.30 -2.93 4.92
CA SER A 677 36.19 -1.51 5.27
C SER A 677 34.96 -1.28 6.16
N GLY A 678 35.18 -0.83 7.40
CA GLY A 678 34.09 -0.44 8.30
C GLY A 678 33.39 0.84 7.81
N ALA A 679 32.12 1.03 8.18
CA ALA A 679 31.40 2.28 7.88
C ALA A 679 32.08 3.51 8.52
N LEU A 680 32.68 3.27 9.69
CA LEU A 680 33.43 4.24 10.47
C LEU A 680 34.90 3.86 10.37
N THR A 681 35.72 4.81 9.92
CA THR A 681 37.19 4.71 9.96
C THR A 681 37.69 4.66 11.41
N GLY A 682 38.98 4.36 11.60
CA GLY A 682 39.61 4.44 12.93
C GLY A 682 39.47 5.85 13.53
N ASP A 683 39.67 6.87 12.70
CA ASP A 683 39.60 8.28 13.09
C ASP A 683 38.16 8.71 13.44
N ASP A 684 37.16 8.28 12.65
CA ASP A 684 35.74 8.51 12.97
C ASP A 684 35.38 7.95 14.35
N LYS A 685 35.81 6.71 14.64
CA LYS A 685 35.59 6.09 15.95
C LYS A 685 36.31 6.83 17.07
N HIS A 686 37.53 7.32 16.83
CA HIS A 686 38.25 8.11 17.82
C HIS A 686 37.52 9.43 18.13
N ILE A 687 37.11 10.18 17.11
CA ILE A 687 36.38 11.45 17.24
C ILE A 687 35.05 11.24 17.97
N LEU A 688 34.25 10.26 17.56
CA LEU A 688 32.96 9.95 18.19
C LEU A 688 33.13 9.53 19.67
N CYS A 689 34.19 8.77 19.98
CA CYS A 689 34.54 8.39 21.35
C CYS A 689 34.89 9.62 22.22
N THR A 690 35.75 10.51 21.72
CA THR A 690 36.14 11.74 22.40
C THR A 690 34.94 12.66 22.65
N VAL A 691 34.07 12.84 21.65
CA VAL A 691 32.85 13.65 21.76
C VAL A 691 31.90 13.12 22.84
N VAL A 692 31.73 11.79 22.96
CA VAL A 692 30.90 11.18 24.01
C VAL A 692 31.55 11.27 25.40
N LYS A 693 32.88 11.11 25.51
CA LYS A 693 33.62 11.28 26.77
C LYS A 693 33.55 12.72 27.27
N ASP A 694 33.74 13.69 26.40
CA ASP A 694 33.65 15.10 26.77
C ASP A 694 32.22 15.49 27.19
N LEU A 695 31.19 14.93 26.56
CA LEU A 695 29.80 15.10 27.01
C LEU A 695 29.59 14.50 28.41
N ALA A 696 30.13 13.30 28.68
CA ALA A 696 30.04 12.67 30.00
C ALA A 696 30.77 13.49 31.08
N LEU A 697 31.96 13.99 30.78
CA LEU A 697 32.72 14.88 31.66
C LEU A 697 31.94 16.17 31.95
N ALA A 698 31.40 16.82 30.92
CA ALA A 698 30.57 18.02 31.08
C ALA A 698 29.31 17.76 31.93
N LEU A 699 28.64 16.62 31.76
CA LEU A 699 27.48 16.22 32.58
C LEU A 699 27.83 15.81 34.02
N SER A 700 29.12 15.62 34.33
CA SER A 700 29.61 15.31 35.67
C SER A 700 30.18 16.50 36.44
N ALA A 701 30.54 17.59 35.75
CA ALA A 701 31.16 18.77 36.34
C ALA A 701 30.20 19.54 37.28
N ASP A 702 30.76 20.12 38.35
CA ASP A 702 30.01 20.94 39.30
C ASP A 702 29.48 22.23 38.67
N MET A 703 30.27 22.89 37.83
CA MET A 703 29.84 24.05 37.03
C MET A 703 30.13 23.77 35.56
N PRO A 704 29.19 23.14 34.83
CA PRO A 704 29.40 22.81 33.42
C PRO A 704 29.47 24.07 32.56
N GLU A 705 30.33 24.06 31.54
CA GLU A 705 30.50 25.17 30.58
C GLU A 705 29.16 25.60 29.96
N PHE A 706 28.26 24.65 29.68
CA PHE A 706 26.94 24.93 29.10
C PHE A 706 26.01 25.76 30.01
N ALA A 707 26.23 25.78 31.33
CA ALA A 707 25.48 26.61 32.26
C ALA A 707 25.99 28.07 32.31
N LEU A 708 27.21 28.34 31.85
CA LEU A 708 27.82 29.68 31.85
C LEU A 708 27.45 30.52 30.61
N ILE A 709 26.70 29.95 29.65
CA ILE A 709 26.43 30.54 28.33
C ILE A 709 25.41 31.70 28.37
N SER A 710 24.73 31.93 29.50
CA SER A 710 23.73 32.98 29.70
C SER A 710 24.20 34.42 29.43
N ALA A 711 25.51 34.64 29.23
CA ALA A 711 26.11 35.97 29.05
C ALA A 711 26.45 36.35 27.60
N VAL A 712 26.47 35.42 26.63
CA VAL A 712 26.85 35.73 25.24
C VAL A 712 25.61 36.12 24.44
N ALA A 713 25.56 37.40 24.01
CA ALA A 713 24.46 37.93 23.22
C ALA A 713 24.20 37.06 21.97
N ASN A 714 22.92 36.83 21.66
CA ASN A 714 22.49 36.06 20.48
C ASN A 714 23.27 36.52 19.24
N PRO A 715 24.18 35.69 18.68
CA PRO A 715 24.83 36.05 17.43
C PRO A 715 23.74 36.22 16.38
N THR A 716 23.83 37.27 15.57
CA THR A 716 22.93 37.45 14.41
C THR A 716 23.00 36.17 13.58
N PRO A 717 21.86 35.50 13.29
CA PRO A 717 21.88 34.19 12.66
C PRO A 717 22.47 34.30 11.25
N ASP A 718 23.72 33.87 11.09
CA ASP A 718 24.28 33.55 9.78
C ASP A 718 23.63 32.24 9.33
N ASP A 719 22.96 32.28 8.16
CA ASP A 719 22.29 31.14 7.54
C ASP A 719 23.22 29.93 7.32
N ARG A 720 24.55 30.12 7.40
CA ARG A 720 25.56 29.05 7.28
C ARG A 720 25.83 28.29 8.58
N THR A 721 25.42 28.80 9.73
CA THR A 721 25.67 28.15 11.02
C THR A 721 24.57 27.14 11.36
N PRO A 722 24.90 26.00 12.02
CA PRO A 722 23.88 25.05 12.46
C PRO A 722 22.83 25.75 13.32
N ARG A 723 21.55 25.56 12.97
CA ARG A 723 20.41 26.19 13.63
C ARG A 723 20.15 25.47 14.95
N VAL A 724 21.01 25.73 15.93
CA VAL A 724 20.90 25.19 17.28
C VAL A 724 20.44 26.34 18.19
N PRO A 725 19.20 26.32 18.72
CA PRO A 725 18.67 27.44 19.50
C PRO A 725 19.52 27.70 20.74
N ALA A 726 19.55 28.95 21.20
CA ALA A 726 20.12 29.27 22.50
C ALA A 726 19.10 28.93 23.59
N PRO A 727 19.48 28.24 24.69
CA PRO A 727 18.60 28.10 25.83
C PRO A 727 18.36 29.48 26.43
N ASN A 728 17.09 29.86 26.59
CA ASN A 728 16.71 31.08 27.29
C ASN A 728 16.93 30.92 28.81
N SER A 729 16.81 32.00 29.59
CA SER A 729 17.02 31.95 31.04
C SER A 729 16.13 30.91 31.74
N SER A 730 14.84 30.84 31.38
CA SER A 730 13.90 29.89 31.99
C SER A 730 14.21 28.41 31.69
N VAL A 731 14.89 28.13 30.58
CA VAL A 731 15.44 26.80 30.26
C VAL A 731 16.67 26.52 31.12
N LEU A 732 17.56 27.50 31.29
CA LEU A 732 18.74 27.37 32.16
C LEU A 732 18.36 27.19 33.63
N ASP A 733 17.28 27.82 34.11
CA ASP A 733 16.72 27.62 35.45
C ASP A 733 16.20 26.17 35.68
N ALA A 734 15.90 25.45 34.60
CA ALA A 734 15.51 24.03 34.62
C ALA A 734 16.71 23.07 34.51
N VAL A 735 17.92 23.55 34.23
CA VAL A 735 19.14 22.72 34.12
C VAL A 735 19.66 22.33 35.51
N LEU A 736 20.16 21.10 35.63
CA LEU A 736 20.76 20.57 36.85
C LEU A 736 22.27 20.82 36.89
N ILE A 737 22.74 21.52 37.92
CA ILE A 737 24.14 21.93 38.12
C ILE A 737 24.64 21.59 39.54
N GLY A 738 25.96 21.59 39.74
CA GLY A 738 26.61 21.38 41.04
C GLY A 738 26.34 19.99 41.61
N ASN A 739 26.00 19.96 42.90
CA ASN A 739 25.55 18.76 43.61
C ASN A 739 24.30 18.09 42.98
N ALA A 740 23.65 18.73 42.01
CA ALA A 740 22.55 18.18 41.24
C ALA A 740 22.94 17.66 39.83
N SER A 741 24.20 17.78 39.38
CA SER A 741 24.68 17.27 38.06
C SER A 741 24.24 15.81 37.77
N VAL A 742 24.05 15.47 36.49
CA VAL A 742 23.40 14.23 36.06
C VAL A 742 24.29 13.00 36.26
N LEU A 743 25.60 13.17 36.09
CA LEU A 743 26.61 12.12 36.25
C LEU A 743 27.52 12.38 37.45
N ILE A 744 28.06 11.30 38.02
CA ILE A 744 29.10 11.31 39.05
C ILE A 744 30.27 10.51 38.49
N GLN A 745 31.48 11.04 38.55
CA GLN A 745 32.67 10.32 38.12
C GLN A 745 33.00 9.17 39.07
N VAL A 746 33.25 7.97 38.55
CA VAL A 746 33.56 6.77 39.34
C VAL A 746 35.08 6.55 39.35
N ASP A 747 35.63 6.33 40.55
CA ASP A 747 37.05 6.09 40.83
C ASP A 747 38.01 7.19 40.34
N GLY A 748 37.51 8.41 40.08
CA GLY A 748 38.27 9.49 39.44
C GLY A 748 38.68 9.19 37.98
N SER A 749 38.09 8.16 37.36
CA SER A 749 38.41 7.75 35.99
C SER A 749 37.62 8.56 34.96
N ASN A 750 38.25 9.08 33.91
CA ASN A 750 37.56 9.79 32.82
C ASN A 750 36.75 8.85 31.89
N THR A 751 36.47 7.62 32.34
CA THR A 751 35.86 6.54 31.55
C THR A 751 34.66 5.90 32.24
N ARG A 752 34.51 5.98 33.56
CA ARG A 752 33.35 5.41 34.26
C ARG A 752 32.56 6.50 34.97
N PHE A 753 31.26 6.53 34.70
CA PHE A 753 30.34 7.53 35.22
C PHE A 753 29.10 6.83 35.79
N ARG A 754 28.59 7.27 36.94
CA ARG A 754 27.35 6.79 37.54
C ARG A 754 26.26 7.84 37.38
N PHE A 755 25.05 7.43 37.02
CA PHE A 755 23.91 8.35 37.02
C PHE A 755 23.54 8.73 38.46
N ARG A 756 23.40 10.03 38.74
CA ARG A 756 22.93 10.52 40.05
C ARG A 756 21.43 10.25 40.26
N TYR A 757 20.67 10.05 39.19
CA TYR A 757 19.22 9.84 39.22
C TYR A 757 18.81 8.54 38.55
N SER A 758 17.70 7.95 39.01
CA SER A 758 17.01 6.87 38.30
C SER A 758 16.32 7.39 37.04
N GLN A 759 15.79 6.48 36.22
CA GLN A 759 14.91 6.82 35.09
C GLN A 759 13.62 7.54 35.54
N SER A 760 13.14 7.30 36.77
CA SER A 760 11.99 8.01 37.34
C SER A 760 12.33 9.41 37.87
N GLY A 761 13.59 9.85 37.77
CA GLY A 761 14.06 11.12 38.33
C GLY A 761 14.33 11.08 39.84
N ASN A 762 14.15 9.94 40.50
CA ASN A 762 14.49 9.81 41.93
C ASN A 762 16.02 9.91 42.10
N LEU A 763 16.45 10.68 43.10
CA LEU A 763 17.86 10.72 43.48
C LEU A 763 18.29 9.31 43.92
N ARG A 764 19.32 8.75 43.28
CA ARG A 764 19.98 7.54 43.78
C ARG A 764 20.81 7.98 44.97
N GLU A 765 20.47 7.51 46.17
CA GLU A 765 21.28 7.78 47.36
C GLU A 765 22.72 7.40 47.05
N SER A 766 23.63 8.37 47.16
CA SER A 766 25.04 8.08 47.04
C SER A 766 25.40 7.22 48.25
N VAL A 767 25.57 5.91 48.04
CA VAL A 767 26.35 5.09 48.96
C VAL A 767 27.66 5.86 49.15
N PRO A 768 27.92 6.46 50.32
CA PRO A 768 29.12 7.25 50.51
C PRO A 768 30.28 6.31 50.21
N ALA A 769 31.18 6.71 49.30
CA ALA A 769 32.33 5.90 48.94
C ALA A 769 33.01 5.50 50.24
N GLN A 770 32.91 4.21 50.62
CA GLN A 770 33.36 3.79 51.94
C GLN A 770 34.83 4.20 52.02
N PRO A 771 35.21 5.04 53.01
CA PRO A 771 36.57 5.51 53.10
C PRO A 771 37.44 4.27 53.15
N ILE A 772 38.33 4.13 52.16
CA ILE A 772 39.12 2.91 51.94
C ILE A 772 39.86 2.63 53.25
N GLN A 773 39.33 1.69 54.04
CA GLN A 773 39.94 1.36 55.31
C GLN A 773 41.29 0.72 54.98
N PRO A 774 42.42 1.27 55.48
CA PRO A 774 43.70 0.62 55.28
C PRO A 774 43.61 -0.79 55.88
N LEU A 775 43.94 -1.82 55.09
CA LEU A 775 43.80 -3.22 55.52
C LEU A 775 44.48 -3.40 56.89
N PRO A 776 43.75 -3.85 57.93
CA PRO A 776 44.39 -4.19 59.20
C PRO A 776 45.29 -5.42 58.99
N PRO A 777 46.58 -5.35 59.35
CA PRO A 777 47.51 -6.46 59.16
C PRO A 777 47.30 -7.53 60.24
N GLY A 778 46.50 -8.55 59.92
CA GLY A 778 46.44 -9.81 60.66
C GLY A 778 45.53 -9.82 61.89
N GLY A 779 44.53 -10.71 61.88
CA GLY A 779 43.64 -10.92 63.02
C GLY A 779 42.57 -11.98 62.75
N LEU A 780 42.90 -13.24 63.02
CA LEU A 780 41.89 -14.29 63.21
C LEU A 780 41.10 -14.00 64.49
N PRO A 781 39.76 -14.15 64.50
CA PRO A 781 39.01 -14.41 65.71
C PRO A 781 38.52 -15.86 65.75
N ALA A 782 38.67 -16.49 66.92
CA ALA A 782 38.16 -17.83 67.18
C ALA A 782 36.70 -17.80 67.66
N THR A 783 36.09 -18.97 67.59
CA THR A 783 34.78 -19.39 68.13
C THR A 783 34.42 -18.88 69.52
N GLY A 784 33.14 -18.53 69.72
CA GLY A 784 32.48 -18.46 71.02
C GLY A 784 30.97 -18.21 70.84
N GLY A 785 30.12 -19.07 71.40
CA GLY A 785 28.66 -18.96 71.24
C GLY A 785 27.88 -18.95 72.55
N ILE A 786 26.54 -19.04 72.38
CA ILE A 786 25.44 -19.34 73.33
C ILE A 786 24.75 -18.10 73.93
N PRO A 787 23.39 -18.05 74.10
CA PRO A 787 22.30 -18.95 73.67
C PRO A 787 21.22 -18.31 72.78
N GLU A 788 20.26 -19.14 72.34
CA GLU A 788 19.03 -18.78 71.63
C GLU A 788 18.06 -17.92 72.48
N GLN A 789 17.53 -16.84 71.88
CA GLN A 789 16.16 -16.38 72.09
C GLN A 789 15.58 -15.98 70.74
N GLY A 790 14.35 -16.41 70.43
CA GLY A 790 13.80 -16.38 69.08
C GLY A 790 13.68 -14.97 68.49
N THR A 791 14.56 -14.64 67.56
CA THR A 791 14.42 -13.48 66.67
C THR A 791 13.35 -13.75 65.62
N PRO A 792 12.54 -12.73 65.23
CA PRO A 792 11.72 -12.84 64.03
C PRO A 792 12.64 -13.07 62.83
N ALA A 793 12.23 -13.93 61.89
CA ALA A 793 13.06 -14.34 60.77
C ALA A 793 13.70 -13.13 60.08
N GLU A 794 15.04 -13.10 60.01
CA GLU A 794 15.74 -12.02 59.32
C GLU A 794 15.20 -11.92 57.89
N PRO A 795 14.82 -10.72 57.42
CA PRO A 795 14.32 -10.57 56.07
C PRO A 795 15.42 -11.00 55.11
N LEU A 796 15.18 -12.09 54.35
CA LEU A 796 16.07 -12.62 53.32
C LEU A 796 16.69 -11.46 52.54
N SER A 797 18.01 -11.48 52.37
CA SER A 797 18.69 -10.36 51.73
C SER A 797 18.05 -10.07 50.36
N LYS A 798 17.88 -8.81 49.97
CA LYS A 798 17.21 -8.45 48.69
C LYS A 798 17.77 -9.25 47.50
N LEU A 799 19.08 -9.51 47.51
CA LEU A 799 19.78 -10.25 46.47
C LEU A 799 19.40 -11.75 46.47
N GLU A 800 19.15 -12.33 47.64
CA GLU A 800 18.65 -13.70 47.81
C GLU A 800 17.16 -13.84 47.44
N GLN A 801 16.33 -12.83 47.75
CA GLN A 801 14.95 -12.74 47.25
C GLN A 801 14.93 -12.71 45.71
N LEU A 802 15.75 -11.86 45.09
CA LEU A 802 15.85 -11.77 43.63
C LEU A 802 16.40 -13.06 42.99
N ARG A 803 17.32 -13.78 43.66
CA ARG A 803 17.78 -15.11 43.22
C ARG A 803 16.65 -16.12 43.27
N ASN A 804 15.91 -16.22 44.37
CA ASN A 804 14.80 -17.15 44.51
C ASN A 804 13.70 -16.90 43.45
N LEU A 805 13.33 -15.64 43.20
CA LEU A 805 12.38 -15.28 42.13
C LEU A 805 12.88 -15.70 40.74
N ARG A 806 14.18 -15.52 40.46
CA ARG A 806 14.81 -15.88 39.19
C ARG A 806 14.97 -17.39 39.00
N ASP A 807 15.32 -18.13 40.05
CA ASP A 807 15.49 -19.57 39.96
C ASP A 807 14.13 -20.27 39.78
N THR A 808 13.05 -19.71 40.34
CA THR A 808 11.66 -20.09 40.02
C THR A 808 11.26 -19.68 38.61
N SER A 809 11.53 -18.43 38.17
CA SER A 809 11.18 -17.98 36.81
C SER A 809 11.89 -18.79 35.73
N THR A 810 13.11 -19.25 36.00
CA THR A 810 13.91 -20.08 35.08
C THR A 810 13.22 -21.42 34.79
N GLN A 811 12.53 -22.02 35.78
CA GLN A 811 11.78 -23.26 35.59
C GLN A 811 10.57 -23.05 34.68
N PHE A 812 9.82 -21.96 34.89
CA PHE A 812 8.69 -21.59 34.01
C PHE A 812 9.15 -21.20 32.60
N ALA A 813 10.24 -20.44 32.47
CA ALA A 813 10.83 -20.09 31.20
C ALA A 813 11.34 -21.32 30.42
N ALA A 814 11.95 -22.29 31.10
CA ALA A 814 12.38 -23.55 30.49
C ALA A 814 11.19 -24.40 30.01
N PHE A 815 10.09 -24.43 30.75
CA PHE A 815 8.85 -25.07 30.30
C PHE A 815 8.31 -24.43 29.01
N LEU A 816 8.26 -23.09 28.95
CA LEU A 816 7.78 -22.35 27.78
C LEU A 816 8.71 -22.49 26.57
N ASP A 817 10.03 -22.50 26.78
CA ASP A 817 10.97 -22.70 25.68
C ASP A 817 10.86 -24.14 25.14
N ASN A 818 10.81 -25.16 26.01
CA ASN A 818 10.61 -26.56 25.58
C ASN A 818 9.28 -26.76 24.84
N PHE A 819 8.20 -26.15 25.32
CA PHE A 819 6.89 -26.22 24.66
C PHE A 819 6.90 -25.52 23.28
N GLU A 820 7.58 -24.39 23.15
CA GLU A 820 7.73 -23.70 21.87
C GLU A 820 8.64 -24.46 20.90
N ASP A 821 9.79 -24.94 21.36
CA ASP A 821 10.76 -25.70 20.55
C ASP A 821 10.16 -27.02 20.02
N VAL A 822 9.21 -27.60 20.76
CA VAL A 822 8.42 -28.77 20.32
C VAL A 822 7.38 -28.43 19.25
N LEU A 823 6.62 -27.35 19.42
CA LEU A 823 5.48 -27.04 18.54
C LEU A 823 5.86 -26.18 17.31
N ARG A 824 6.95 -25.42 17.40
CA ARG A 824 7.41 -24.55 16.32
C ARG A 824 7.70 -25.31 15.01
N PRO A 825 8.39 -26.47 15.00
CA PRO A 825 8.62 -27.25 13.77
C PRO A 825 7.35 -27.92 13.22
N ILE A 826 6.29 -28.03 14.03
CA ILE A 826 4.99 -28.59 13.60
C ILE A 826 4.17 -27.52 12.87
N LEU A 827 4.19 -26.29 13.36
CA LEU A 827 3.28 -25.21 12.93
C LEU A 827 3.90 -24.20 11.96
N PHE A 828 5.23 -24.15 11.89
CA PHE A 828 5.97 -23.24 11.02
C PHE A 828 7.03 -24.01 10.21
N SER A 829 7.11 -23.73 8.92
CA SER A 829 8.10 -24.31 8.01
C SER A 829 9.52 -23.80 8.28
N GLU A 830 10.54 -24.61 8.00
CA GLU A 830 11.95 -24.20 8.06
C GLU A 830 12.27 -23.01 7.13
N PHE A 831 11.47 -22.82 6.07
CA PHE A 831 11.60 -21.72 5.11
C PHE A 831 10.87 -20.44 5.56
N THR A 832 10.08 -20.48 6.63
CA THR A 832 9.49 -19.25 7.21
C THR A 832 10.61 -18.46 7.91
N PRO A 833 10.78 -17.15 7.64
CA PRO A 833 11.85 -16.36 8.27
C PRO A 833 11.77 -16.47 9.80
N VAL A 834 12.92 -16.75 10.43
CA VAL A 834 13.04 -17.13 11.86
C VAL A 834 12.20 -16.21 12.75
N GLN A 835 11.02 -16.69 13.14
CA GLN A 835 10.11 -15.94 13.98
C GLN A 835 10.71 -15.77 15.39
N PRO A 836 10.56 -14.61 16.04
CA PRO A 836 11.09 -14.39 17.40
C PRO A 836 10.50 -15.42 18.38
N LYS A 837 11.23 -15.73 19.46
CA LYS A 837 10.67 -16.54 20.57
C LYS A 837 9.37 -15.90 21.07
N GLY A 838 8.35 -16.72 21.27
CA GLY A 838 7.01 -16.31 21.65
C GLY A 838 6.03 -16.05 20.50
N SER A 839 6.45 -16.15 19.24
CA SER A 839 5.54 -16.04 18.10
C SER A 839 4.45 -17.13 18.11
N LEU A 840 4.80 -18.34 18.57
CA LEU A 840 3.86 -19.45 18.71
C LEU A 840 2.69 -19.10 19.64
N TYR A 841 2.98 -18.59 20.84
CA TYR A 841 1.95 -18.26 21.82
C TYR A 841 0.99 -17.20 21.32
N ARG A 842 1.53 -16.21 20.60
CA ARG A 842 0.72 -15.19 19.95
C ARG A 842 -0.16 -15.77 18.83
N TYR A 843 0.34 -16.70 18.04
CA TYR A 843 -0.45 -17.39 17.02
C TYR A 843 -1.59 -18.23 17.65
N LEU A 844 -1.29 -19.02 18.68
CA LEU A 844 -2.29 -19.86 19.34
C LEU A 844 -3.36 -19.07 20.11
N ALA A 845 -3.03 -17.89 20.65
CA ALA A 845 -3.98 -17.02 21.37
C ALA A 845 -4.66 -15.99 20.45
N ASP A 846 -3.90 -15.09 19.81
CA ASP A 846 -4.45 -13.96 19.05
C ASP A 846 -5.07 -14.39 17.70
N VAL A 847 -4.52 -15.43 17.05
CA VAL A 847 -4.93 -15.82 15.67
C VAL A 847 -5.90 -16.99 15.70
N ILE A 848 -5.52 -18.10 16.32
CA ILE A 848 -6.34 -19.33 16.32
C ILE A 848 -7.33 -19.36 17.50
N GLY A 849 -7.07 -18.67 18.61
CA GLY A 849 -8.00 -18.63 19.75
C GLY A 849 -8.13 -19.94 20.53
N VAL A 850 -7.11 -20.80 20.50
CA VAL A 850 -7.06 -22.06 21.29
C VAL A 850 -6.62 -21.80 22.73
N LEU A 851 -5.77 -20.78 22.92
CA LEU A 851 -5.35 -20.32 24.23
C LEU A 851 -6.17 -19.09 24.64
N PRO A 852 -6.63 -19.01 25.90
CA PRO A 852 -7.16 -17.76 26.45
C PRO A 852 -6.15 -16.61 26.32
N THR A 853 -6.64 -15.39 26.10
CA THR A 853 -5.81 -14.18 25.97
C THR A 853 -5.39 -13.59 27.32
N THR A 854 -5.75 -14.22 28.44
CA THR A 854 -5.46 -13.75 29.81
C THR A 854 -4.76 -14.86 30.61
N PRO A 855 -3.53 -14.63 31.13
CA PRO A 855 -2.72 -13.41 30.97
C PRO A 855 -2.16 -13.26 29.55
N ALA A 856 -2.14 -12.03 29.04
CA ALA A 856 -1.70 -11.74 27.67
C ALA A 856 -0.20 -12.03 27.49
N TRP A 857 0.17 -12.74 26.42
CA TRP A 857 1.56 -13.15 26.16
C TRP A 857 2.54 -11.97 26.12
N SER A 858 2.14 -10.80 25.63
CA SER A 858 2.97 -9.60 25.64
C SER A 858 3.35 -9.13 27.05
N SER A 859 2.46 -9.30 28.03
CA SER A 859 2.73 -9.02 29.45
C SER A 859 3.66 -10.08 30.04
N VAL A 860 3.36 -11.36 29.79
CA VAL A 860 4.15 -12.51 30.27
C VAL A 860 5.60 -12.45 29.75
N TYR A 861 5.78 -12.19 28.46
CA TYR A 861 7.10 -12.00 27.85
C TYR A 861 7.86 -10.81 28.44
N SER A 862 7.16 -9.68 28.68
CA SER A 862 7.77 -8.50 29.31
C SER A 862 8.17 -8.77 30.77
N GLY A 863 7.37 -9.53 31.51
CA GLY A 863 7.69 -9.99 32.87
C GLY A 863 8.87 -10.96 32.89
N ARG A 864 8.90 -11.94 31.99
CA ARG A 864 10.05 -12.86 31.79
C ARG A 864 11.35 -12.09 31.55
N VAL A 865 11.36 -11.11 30.65
CA VAL A 865 12.56 -10.30 30.38
C VAL A 865 13.03 -9.53 31.63
N ARG A 866 12.12 -9.05 32.47
CA ARG A 866 12.47 -8.39 33.75
C ARG A 866 12.98 -9.38 34.79
N LEU A 867 12.42 -10.59 34.86
CA LEU A 867 12.89 -11.67 35.73
C LEU A 867 14.29 -12.17 35.33
N ASP A 868 14.56 -12.31 34.03
CA ASP A 868 15.89 -12.62 33.52
C ASP A 868 16.92 -11.51 33.84
N GLN A 869 16.47 -10.25 33.94
CA GLN A 869 17.30 -9.10 34.34
C GLN A 869 17.53 -9.01 35.86
N ALA A 870 16.70 -9.67 36.68
CA ALA A 870 16.83 -9.65 38.15
C ALA A 870 18.17 -10.21 38.66
N VAL A 871 18.83 -11.06 37.86
CA VAL A 871 20.19 -11.57 38.08
C VAL A 871 21.21 -10.46 38.32
N TYR A 872 21.02 -9.32 37.65
CA TYR A 872 21.90 -8.15 37.74
C TYR A 872 21.50 -7.19 38.89
N GLY A 873 20.67 -7.64 39.83
CA GLY A 873 20.17 -6.85 40.96
C GLY A 873 19.07 -5.85 40.58
N GLN A 874 18.56 -5.90 39.34
CA GLN A 874 17.59 -4.96 38.80
C GLN A 874 16.15 -5.36 39.19
N GLY A 875 15.29 -4.34 39.35
CA GLY A 875 13.87 -4.53 39.63
C GLY A 875 13.44 -4.33 41.09
N ASN A 876 12.13 -4.20 41.28
CA ASN A 876 11.45 -4.18 42.57
C ASN A 876 10.94 -5.60 42.86
N PRO A 877 11.33 -6.27 43.96
CA PRO A 877 10.87 -7.62 44.29
C PRO A 877 9.34 -7.78 44.18
N ALA A 878 8.55 -6.85 44.71
CA ALA A 878 7.09 -6.92 44.64
C ALA A 878 6.53 -6.82 43.21
N ALA A 879 7.21 -6.12 42.30
CA ALA A 879 6.80 -6.07 40.89
C ALA A 879 7.23 -7.36 40.15
N LEU A 880 8.38 -7.91 40.51
CA LEU A 880 8.87 -9.19 39.98
C LEU A 880 8.05 -10.38 40.50
N GLU A 881 7.48 -10.31 41.69
CA GLU A 881 6.48 -11.27 42.20
C GLU A 881 5.20 -11.25 41.36
N VAL A 882 4.72 -10.07 40.95
CA VAL A 882 3.57 -9.97 40.02
C VAL A 882 3.93 -10.51 38.63
N ASP A 883 5.12 -10.20 38.13
CA ASP A 883 5.62 -10.75 36.86
C ASP A 883 5.78 -12.28 36.91
N LEU A 884 6.24 -12.82 38.04
CA LEU A 884 6.39 -14.26 38.27
C LEU A 884 5.01 -14.93 38.36
N GLY A 885 4.05 -14.32 39.06
CA GLY A 885 2.67 -14.80 39.11
C GLY A 885 1.98 -14.79 37.74
N ALA A 886 2.23 -13.78 36.90
CA ALA A 886 1.74 -13.77 35.51
C ALA A 886 2.39 -14.86 34.65
N LEU A 887 3.67 -15.15 34.86
CA LEU A 887 4.41 -16.22 34.18
C LEU A 887 3.92 -17.62 34.61
N GLU A 888 3.70 -17.82 35.90
CA GLU A 888 3.12 -19.03 36.51
C GLU A 888 1.70 -19.29 35.98
N GLN A 889 0.82 -18.28 36.05
CA GLN A 889 -0.54 -18.35 35.49
C GLN A 889 -0.56 -18.72 34.01
N PHE A 890 0.39 -18.22 33.22
CA PHE A 890 0.48 -18.57 31.79
C PHE A 890 0.96 -20.02 31.56
N VAL A 891 1.91 -20.51 32.37
CA VAL A 891 2.33 -21.91 32.35
C VAL A 891 1.19 -22.84 32.75
N ASP A 892 0.45 -22.52 33.81
CA ASP A 892 -0.69 -23.31 34.26
C ASP A 892 -1.88 -23.23 33.30
N MET A 893 -2.08 -22.11 32.62
CA MET A 893 -3.00 -22.00 31.49
C MET A 893 -2.62 -22.97 30.36
N ILE A 894 -1.34 -23.06 29.98
CA ILE A 894 -0.87 -24.01 28.96
C ILE A 894 -1.04 -25.46 29.43
N ARG A 895 -0.70 -25.78 30.68
CA ARG A 895 -0.91 -27.13 31.27
C ARG A 895 -2.38 -27.54 31.26
N THR A 896 -3.26 -26.64 31.68
CA THR A 896 -4.72 -26.86 31.72
C THR A 896 -5.31 -27.05 30.32
N ASN A 897 -4.81 -26.30 29.34
CA ASN A 897 -5.26 -26.38 27.94
C ASN A 897 -4.48 -27.40 27.09
N ALA A 898 -3.47 -28.09 27.63
CA ALA A 898 -2.63 -29.02 26.86
C ALA A 898 -3.42 -30.09 26.10
N GLY A 899 -4.40 -30.72 26.77
CA GLY A 899 -5.29 -31.69 26.15
C GLY A 899 -6.21 -31.09 25.08
N LEU A 900 -6.57 -29.81 25.21
CA LEU A 900 -7.34 -29.08 24.19
C LEU A 900 -6.48 -28.75 22.96
N ILE A 901 -5.24 -28.28 23.18
CA ILE A 901 -4.27 -28.03 22.12
C ILE A 901 -3.98 -29.33 21.35
N ALA A 902 -3.78 -30.45 22.05
CA ALA A 902 -3.60 -31.76 21.42
C ALA A 902 -4.84 -32.21 20.63
N LEU A 903 -6.05 -32.02 21.17
CA LEU A 903 -7.31 -32.33 20.49
C LEU A 903 -7.49 -31.50 19.20
N VAL A 904 -7.24 -30.20 19.27
CA VAL A 904 -7.34 -29.28 18.12
C VAL A 904 -6.30 -29.62 17.06
N LEU A 905 -5.02 -29.82 17.44
CA LEU A 905 -3.95 -30.19 16.52
C LEU A 905 -4.19 -31.57 15.88
N GLY A 906 -4.67 -32.55 16.64
CA GLY A 906 -5.02 -33.87 16.12
C GLY A 906 -6.19 -33.81 15.12
N THR A 907 -7.21 -32.99 15.41
CA THR A 907 -8.35 -32.77 14.49
C THR A 907 -7.90 -32.01 13.23
N ALA A 908 -7.02 -31.02 13.37
CA ALA A 908 -6.42 -30.32 12.24
C ALA A 908 -5.59 -31.29 11.36
N ALA A 909 -4.77 -32.15 11.96
CA ALA A 909 -3.98 -33.14 11.24
C ALA A 909 -4.85 -34.17 10.50
N GLN A 910 -6.01 -34.55 11.05
CA GLN A 910 -7.01 -35.34 10.33
C GLN A 910 -7.55 -34.59 9.10
N LEU A 911 -7.91 -33.30 9.22
CA LEU A 911 -8.34 -32.49 8.07
C LEU A 911 -7.22 -32.27 7.03
N THR A 912 -5.97 -32.11 7.46
CA THR A 912 -4.80 -32.04 6.58
C THR A 912 -4.60 -33.33 5.80
N ALA A 913 -4.67 -34.49 6.46
CA ALA A 913 -4.64 -35.78 5.79
C ALA A 913 -5.76 -35.94 4.76
N LEU A 914 -6.94 -35.39 5.06
CA LEU A 914 -8.07 -35.39 4.13
C LEU A 914 -7.83 -34.49 2.90
N SER A 915 -7.02 -33.44 2.97
CA SER A 915 -6.72 -32.60 1.79
C SER A 915 -5.96 -33.35 0.67
N GLY A 916 -5.32 -34.49 0.98
CA GLY A 916 -4.66 -35.38 0.02
C GLY A 916 -3.39 -34.81 -0.61
N THR A 917 -2.85 -33.74 -0.05
CA THR A 917 -1.62 -33.07 -0.49
C THR A 917 -0.42 -33.53 0.36
N ASN A 918 0.72 -33.75 -0.30
CA ASN A 918 1.95 -34.17 0.38
C ASN A 918 2.69 -32.99 1.10
N LYS A 919 2.13 -31.77 1.13
CA LYS A 919 2.77 -30.56 1.70
C LYS A 919 2.39 -30.35 3.18
N THR A 920 2.95 -31.21 4.03
CA THR A 920 2.47 -31.51 5.38
C THR A 920 2.28 -30.33 6.36
N GLN A 921 3.19 -29.34 6.40
CA GLN A 921 3.18 -28.26 7.39
C GLN A 921 2.19 -27.13 7.06
N ASN A 922 2.28 -26.55 5.86
CA ASN A 922 1.41 -25.43 5.45
C ASN A 922 -0.08 -25.82 5.46
N ASP A 923 -0.37 -27.10 5.19
CA ASP A 923 -1.72 -27.65 5.20
C ASP A 923 -2.28 -27.90 6.61
N LEU A 924 -1.41 -27.98 7.64
CA LEU A 924 -1.81 -28.02 9.06
C LEU A 924 -2.15 -26.62 9.57
N THR A 925 -1.33 -25.62 9.25
CA THR A 925 -1.60 -24.20 9.57
C THR A 925 -2.93 -23.74 8.98
N TRP A 926 -3.23 -24.17 7.74
CA TRP A 926 -4.52 -23.92 7.10
C TRP A 926 -5.69 -24.66 7.76
N ALA A 927 -5.52 -25.95 8.12
CA ALA A 927 -6.57 -26.71 8.78
C ALA A 927 -6.94 -26.13 10.17
N LEU A 928 -5.96 -25.55 10.88
CA LEU A 928 -6.20 -24.83 12.14
C LEU A 928 -6.98 -23.54 11.96
N ASP A 929 -6.67 -22.76 10.92
CA ASP A 929 -7.40 -21.52 10.57
C ASP A 929 -8.85 -21.82 10.15
N ALA A 930 -9.05 -22.88 9.37
CA ALA A 930 -10.36 -23.39 8.98
C ALA A 930 -11.19 -23.88 10.18
N LEU A 931 -10.59 -24.61 11.12
CA LEU A 931 -11.24 -25.02 12.37
C LEU A 931 -11.59 -23.81 13.25
N SER A 932 -10.65 -22.88 13.44
CA SER A 932 -10.84 -21.68 14.26
C SER A 932 -11.99 -20.82 13.75
N THR A 933 -12.02 -20.58 12.44
CA THR A 933 -13.06 -19.80 11.77
C THR A 933 -14.41 -20.51 11.76
N GLY A 934 -14.44 -21.79 11.36
CA GLY A 934 -15.68 -22.55 11.19
C GLY A 934 -16.38 -22.90 12.51
N LEU A 935 -15.60 -23.21 13.56
CA LEU A 935 -16.10 -23.52 14.90
C LEU A 935 -16.07 -22.32 15.85
N LYS A 936 -15.68 -21.13 15.35
CA LYS A 936 -15.67 -19.84 16.06
C LYS A 936 -14.92 -19.86 17.39
N PHE A 937 -13.69 -20.36 17.41
CA PHE A 937 -12.90 -20.56 18.63
C PHE A 937 -12.86 -19.31 19.54
N HIS A 938 -12.69 -18.12 18.94
CA HIS A 938 -12.67 -16.82 19.64
C HIS A 938 -13.96 -16.45 20.41
N GLN A 939 -15.06 -17.18 20.23
CA GLN A 939 -16.34 -16.96 20.91
C GLN A 939 -16.60 -17.98 22.04
N LEU A 940 -15.71 -18.96 22.22
CA LEU A 940 -15.88 -20.07 23.16
C LEU A 940 -14.82 -20.01 24.26
N ASP A 941 -15.20 -20.44 25.47
CA ASP A 941 -14.20 -20.74 26.51
C ASP A 941 -13.55 -22.11 26.26
N SER A 942 -12.52 -22.45 27.04
CA SER A 942 -11.81 -23.73 26.91
C SER A 942 -12.70 -24.98 27.04
N ALA A 943 -13.86 -24.87 27.70
CA ALA A 943 -14.78 -25.99 27.90
C ALA A 943 -15.73 -26.15 26.69
N GLY A 944 -16.34 -25.04 26.25
CA GLY A 944 -17.16 -24.98 25.03
C GLY A 944 -16.34 -25.35 23.79
N LEU A 945 -15.11 -24.82 23.68
CA LEU A 945 -14.19 -25.16 22.59
C LEU A 945 -13.85 -26.65 22.58
N ARG A 946 -13.61 -27.27 23.74
CA ARG A 946 -13.41 -28.72 23.84
C ARG A 946 -14.64 -29.50 23.38
N ALA A 947 -15.83 -29.14 23.87
CA ALA A 947 -17.07 -29.82 23.52
C ALA A 947 -17.36 -29.76 22.01
N VAL A 948 -17.25 -28.57 21.41
CA VAL A 948 -17.50 -28.36 19.98
C VAL A 948 -16.49 -29.11 19.10
N VAL A 949 -15.20 -29.14 19.46
CA VAL A 949 -14.19 -29.88 18.70
C VAL A 949 -14.36 -31.40 18.88
N GLU A 950 -14.73 -31.90 20.07
CA GLU A 950 -15.06 -33.30 20.27
C GLU A 950 -16.31 -33.75 19.50
N GLU A 951 -17.36 -32.93 19.46
CA GLU A 951 -18.58 -33.16 18.70
C GLU A 951 -18.28 -33.20 17.20
N PHE A 952 -17.60 -32.17 16.68
CA PHE A 952 -17.13 -32.12 15.29
C PHE A 952 -16.28 -33.34 14.92
N ARG A 953 -15.36 -33.77 15.80
CA ARG A 953 -14.53 -34.97 15.59
C ARG A 953 -15.36 -36.26 15.57
N LYS A 954 -16.35 -36.42 16.45
CA LYS A 954 -17.27 -37.58 16.47
C LYS A 954 -18.10 -37.63 15.19
N ASP A 955 -18.59 -36.48 14.71
CA ASP A 955 -19.31 -36.38 13.44
C ASP A 955 -18.43 -36.66 12.23
N LEU A 956 -17.18 -36.19 12.25
CA LEU A 956 -16.19 -36.49 11.22
C LEU A 956 -15.92 -38.01 11.16
N GLN A 957 -15.64 -38.64 12.31
CA GLN A 957 -15.44 -40.09 12.43
C GLN A 957 -16.65 -40.90 11.96
N LYS A 958 -17.87 -40.48 12.30
CA LYS A 958 -19.12 -41.15 11.89
C LYS A 958 -19.37 -41.11 10.37
N ARG A 959 -18.82 -40.12 9.66
CA ARG A 959 -19.04 -39.89 8.21
C ARG A 959 -17.91 -40.40 7.33
N VAL A 960 -16.73 -40.56 7.91
CA VAL A 960 -15.46 -40.80 7.22
C VAL A 960 -14.93 -42.15 7.73
N ASP A 961 -15.52 -43.23 7.21
CA ASP A 961 -15.12 -44.61 7.54
C ASP A 961 -13.61 -44.81 7.36
N GLY A 962 -12.98 -45.46 8.33
CA GLY A 962 -11.54 -45.69 8.32
C GLY A 962 -10.70 -44.51 8.84
N LEU A 963 -11.32 -43.43 9.35
CA LEU A 963 -10.60 -42.52 10.22
C LEU A 963 -10.06 -43.26 11.43
N ILE A 964 -8.81 -42.96 11.75
CA ILE A 964 -8.12 -43.57 12.89
C ILE A 964 -8.73 -42.98 14.16
N GLU A 965 -9.06 -43.83 15.13
CA GLU A 965 -9.53 -43.39 16.45
C GLU A 965 -8.40 -42.65 17.17
N VAL A 966 -8.57 -41.33 17.37
CA VAL A 966 -7.65 -40.54 18.19
C VAL A 966 -7.67 -41.15 19.59
N PRO A 967 -6.55 -41.67 20.14
CA PRO A 967 -6.52 -42.26 21.46
C PRO A 967 -7.05 -41.22 22.45
N ASN A 968 -7.88 -41.68 23.37
CA ASN A 968 -8.51 -40.79 24.32
C ASN A 968 -7.45 -40.24 25.29
N LEU A 969 -6.92 -39.06 24.97
CA LEU A 969 -5.81 -38.40 25.70
C LEU A 969 -6.14 -38.10 27.17
N ALA A 970 -7.41 -38.28 27.59
CA ALA A 970 -7.85 -38.24 28.97
C ALA A 970 -7.33 -39.41 29.82
N ASP A 971 -7.08 -40.59 29.24
CA ASP A 971 -6.86 -41.84 29.99
C ASP A 971 -5.40 -42.05 30.44
N GLY A 972 -4.53 -41.04 30.27
CA GLY A 972 -3.14 -41.10 30.71
C GLY A 972 -2.39 -39.77 30.55
N TYR A 973 -2.59 -38.85 31.48
CA TYR A 973 -1.85 -37.58 31.53
C TYR A 973 -0.36 -37.83 31.77
N SER A 974 0.47 -37.47 30.80
CA SER A 974 1.91 -37.27 31.03
C SER A 974 2.11 -35.99 31.85
N PRO A 975 3.03 -35.94 32.83
CA PRO A 975 3.37 -34.69 33.52
C PRO A 975 4.01 -33.65 32.59
N GLU A 976 4.41 -34.02 31.37
CA GLU A 976 4.95 -33.11 30.36
C GLU A 976 3.99 -32.93 29.15
N PRO A 977 3.18 -31.85 29.16
CA PRO A 977 2.34 -31.42 28.03
C PRO A 977 3.02 -31.41 26.67
N ALA A 978 4.26 -30.91 26.60
CA ALA A 978 5.00 -30.79 25.34
C ALA A 978 5.25 -32.19 24.72
N VAL A 979 5.70 -33.16 25.52
CA VAL A 979 5.92 -34.54 25.06
C VAL A 979 4.60 -35.20 24.64
N GLN A 980 3.50 -34.96 25.35
CA GLN A 980 2.19 -35.50 24.99
C GLN A 980 1.69 -34.94 23.65
N ILE A 981 1.81 -33.62 23.42
CA ILE A 981 1.41 -32.98 22.16
C ILE A 981 2.35 -33.41 21.02
N LYS A 982 3.67 -33.43 21.25
CA LYS A 982 4.66 -33.91 20.29
C LYS A 982 4.35 -35.31 19.83
N ARG A 983 4.20 -36.23 20.79
CA ARG A 983 3.88 -37.63 20.55
C ARG A 983 2.56 -37.77 19.80
N THR A 984 1.54 -36.99 20.18
CA THR A 984 0.27 -36.95 19.45
C THR A 984 0.54 -36.58 18.00
N VAL A 985 1.18 -35.46 17.69
CA VAL A 985 1.38 -35.03 16.29
C VAL A 985 2.31 -35.96 15.51
N GLU A 986 3.43 -36.41 16.08
CA GLU A 986 4.41 -37.27 15.40
C GLU A 986 3.91 -38.69 15.15
N GLU A 987 3.13 -39.28 16.08
CA GLU A 987 2.46 -40.56 15.82
C GLU A 987 1.28 -40.38 14.85
N TRP A 988 0.54 -39.26 14.93
CA TRP A 988 -0.71 -39.07 14.18
C TRP A 988 -0.55 -38.59 12.77
N LEU A 989 0.35 -37.64 12.50
CA LEU A 989 0.45 -37.02 11.18
C LEU A 989 0.81 -38.04 10.08
N PRO A 990 1.75 -38.98 10.27
CA PRO A 990 2.04 -40.03 9.28
C PRO A 990 0.90 -41.06 9.16
N LEU A 991 0.27 -41.42 10.28
CA LEU A 991 -0.85 -42.37 10.30
C LEU A 991 -2.08 -41.80 9.58
N ALA A 992 -2.44 -40.56 9.88
CA ALA A 992 -3.52 -39.84 9.21
C ALA A 992 -3.24 -39.70 7.71
N GLN A 993 -2.02 -39.33 7.30
CA GLN A 993 -1.62 -39.27 5.88
C GLN A 993 -1.76 -40.64 5.19
N ALA A 994 -1.32 -41.72 5.83
CA ALA A 994 -1.46 -43.08 5.30
C ALA A 994 -2.94 -43.52 5.16
N ALA A 995 -3.83 -43.03 6.02
CA ALA A 995 -5.27 -43.20 5.89
C ALA A 995 -5.83 -42.31 4.77
N GLY A 996 -5.46 -41.03 4.70
CA GLY A 996 -5.90 -40.06 3.69
C GLY A 996 -5.51 -40.43 2.26
N GLN A 997 -4.34 -41.04 2.06
CA GLN A 997 -3.92 -41.60 0.75
C GLN A 997 -4.73 -42.85 0.34
N LYS A 998 -5.30 -43.58 1.31
CA LYS A 998 -6.18 -44.75 1.06
C LYS A 998 -7.66 -44.37 1.09
N PHE A 999 -7.98 -43.12 1.39
CA PHE A 999 -9.34 -42.67 1.59
C PHE A 999 -10.03 -42.47 0.24
N ASP A 1000 -11.10 -43.24 0.01
CA ASP A 1000 -11.91 -43.11 -1.20
C ASP A 1000 -12.76 -41.82 -1.12
N TRP A 1001 -12.14 -40.73 -1.54
CA TRP A 1001 -12.76 -39.43 -1.73
C TRP A 1001 -14.04 -39.47 -2.56
N LEU A 1002 -14.11 -40.37 -3.55
CA LEU A 1002 -15.29 -40.55 -4.37
C LEU A 1002 -16.44 -41.12 -3.55
N ALA A 1003 -16.21 -42.22 -2.83
CA ALA A 1003 -17.20 -42.87 -1.98
C ALA A 1003 -17.60 -42.01 -0.77
N ALA A 1004 -16.72 -41.14 -0.29
CA ALA A 1004 -17.00 -40.21 0.81
C ALA A 1004 -17.82 -38.99 0.35
N ILE A 1005 -17.47 -38.37 -0.78
CA ILE A 1005 -18.26 -37.29 -1.39
C ILE A 1005 -19.64 -37.83 -1.82
N ARG A 1006 -19.70 -39.04 -2.39
CA ARG A 1006 -20.96 -39.75 -2.65
C ARG A 1006 -21.78 -39.91 -1.38
N ARG A 1007 -21.23 -40.49 -0.32
CA ARG A 1007 -21.96 -40.63 0.95
C ARG A 1007 -22.32 -39.31 1.61
N ALA A 1008 -21.55 -38.25 1.45
CA ALA A 1008 -21.92 -36.92 1.95
C ALA A 1008 -23.12 -36.35 1.18
N TRP A 1009 -23.22 -36.61 -0.13
CA TRP A 1009 -24.39 -36.30 -0.95
C TRP A 1009 -25.58 -37.24 -0.70
N ASP A 1010 -25.36 -38.55 -0.52
CA ASP A 1010 -26.42 -39.52 -0.20
C ASP A 1010 -27.04 -39.23 1.18
N ASN A 1011 -26.23 -38.75 2.12
CA ASN A 1011 -26.68 -38.26 3.44
C ASN A 1011 -27.08 -36.78 3.42
N PHE A 1012 -27.11 -36.12 2.26
CA PHE A 1012 -27.71 -34.78 2.07
C PHE A 1012 -29.25 -34.88 2.02
N SER A 1013 -29.81 -35.61 2.97
CA SER A 1013 -31.25 -35.72 3.21
C SER A 1013 -31.65 -34.63 4.20
N MET A 1014 -32.56 -33.73 3.80
CA MET A 1014 -33.39 -33.05 4.79
C MET A 1014 -34.24 -34.11 5.49
N ASP A 1015 -34.49 -33.94 6.80
CA ASP A 1015 -35.50 -34.76 7.46
C ASP A 1015 -36.92 -34.35 6.99
N SER A 1016 -37.95 -35.09 7.43
CA SER A 1016 -39.33 -34.79 7.07
C SER A 1016 -39.88 -33.47 7.62
N SER A 1017 -39.09 -32.70 8.39
CA SER A 1017 -39.40 -31.34 8.84
C SER A 1017 -38.74 -30.25 8.00
N GLY A 1018 -37.88 -30.62 7.04
CA GLY A 1018 -37.12 -29.67 6.21
C GLY A 1018 -35.87 -29.11 6.89
N LYS A 1019 -35.41 -29.74 7.98
CA LYS A 1019 -34.25 -29.27 8.74
C LYS A 1019 -32.95 -29.71 8.05
N LEU A 1020 -32.10 -28.75 7.70
CA LEU A 1020 -30.73 -28.99 7.24
C LEU A 1020 -29.88 -29.43 8.44
N LEU A 1021 -29.59 -30.72 8.52
CA LEU A 1021 -29.03 -31.31 9.74
C LEU A 1021 -27.60 -30.82 10.10
N PHE A 1022 -26.78 -30.31 9.16
CA PHE A 1022 -25.38 -29.94 9.43
C PHE A 1022 -24.85 -28.75 8.61
N ALA A 1023 -24.68 -27.58 9.24
CA ALA A 1023 -24.16 -26.37 8.58
C ALA A 1023 -22.64 -26.36 8.35
N ALA A 1024 -21.85 -26.80 9.34
CA ALA A 1024 -20.37 -26.68 9.32
C ALA A 1024 -19.67 -27.48 8.19
N GLN A 1025 -20.38 -28.43 7.57
CA GLN A 1025 -19.82 -29.25 6.49
C GLN A 1025 -19.90 -28.57 5.12
N VAL A 1026 -20.82 -27.61 4.94
CA VAL A 1026 -20.92 -26.82 3.70
C VAL A 1026 -19.68 -25.95 3.53
N ASP A 1027 -19.22 -25.30 4.60
CA ASP A 1027 -18.01 -24.48 4.59
C ASP A 1027 -16.74 -25.31 4.39
N LEU A 1028 -16.68 -26.53 4.95
CA LEU A 1028 -15.58 -27.47 4.72
C LEU A 1028 -15.53 -27.96 3.26
N ILE A 1029 -16.68 -28.28 2.66
CA ILE A 1029 -16.77 -28.69 1.24
C ILE A 1029 -16.39 -27.53 0.32
N ILE A 1030 -16.84 -26.30 0.63
CA ILE A 1030 -16.48 -25.09 -0.13
C ILE A 1030 -14.97 -24.80 -0.03
N SER A 1031 -14.36 -24.96 1.15
CA SER A 1031 -12.91 -24.72 1.32
C SER A 1031 -12.06 -25.74 0.54
N ILE A 1032 -12.46 -27.01 0.51
CA ILE A 1032 -11.84 -28.07 -0.30
C ILE A 1032 -12.01 -27.79 -1.81
N ALA A 1033 -13.22 -27.40 -2.24
CA ALA A 1033 -13.53 -27.10 -3.64
C ALA A 1033 -12.76 -25.88 -4.18
N ASN A 1034 -12.52 -24.86 -3.35
CA ASN A 1034 -11.73 -23.68 -3.72
C ASN A 1034 -10.26 -24.02 -4.03
N ARG A 1035 -9.70 -25.11 -3.48
CA ARG A 1035 -8.26 -25.42 -3.57
C ARG A 1035 -7.90 -26.46 -4.65
N ARG A 1036 -8.82 -27.38 -5.00
CA ARG A 1036 -8.65 -28.32 -6.14
C ARG A 1036 -9.17 -27.80 -7.49
N GLY A 1037 -9.76 -26.60 -7.48
CA GLY A 1037 -10.49 -26.01 -8.59
C GLY A 1037 -11.89 -26.65 -8.74
N PRO A 1038 -12.96 -25.85 -8.95
CA PRO A 1038 -14.33 -26.37 -8.96
C PRO A 1038 -14.54 -27.45 -10.04
N ALA A 1039 -13.89 -27.32 -11.20
CA ALA A 1039 -14.01 -28.26 -12.32
C ALA A 1039 -13.72 -29.72 -11.93
N ASN A 1040 -12.73 -29.98 -11.08
CA ASN A 1040 -12.33 -31.34 -10.69
C ASN A 1040 -13.24 -31.97 -9.62
N LEU A 1041 -14.03 -31.17 -8.90
CA LEU A 1041 -14.95 -31.66 -7.86
C LEU A 1041 -16.34 -31.93 -8.43
N PHE A 1042 -16.73 -31.24 -9.52
CA PHE A 1042 -18.06 -31.36 -10.13
C PHE A 1042 -18.14 -32.30 -11.34
N THR A 1043 -17.02 -32.78 -11.88
CA THR A 1043 -16.99 -33.87 -12.88
C THR A 1043 -17.47 -35.22 -12.33
N VAL A 1044 -17.64 -35.34 -11.01
CA VAL A 1044 -18.02 -36.59 -10.33
C VAL A 1044 -19.33 -36.48 -9.55
N ASN A 1045 -20.21 -35.54 -9.94
CA ASN A 1045 -21.57 -35.52 -9.40
C ASN A 1045 -22.34 -36.77 -9.87
N PRO A 1046 -22.74 -37.71 -8.99
CA PRO A 1046 -23.38 -38.97 -9.38
C PRO A 1046 -24.89 -38.83 -9.60
N PHE A 1047 -25.48 -37.73 -9.12
CA PHE A 1047 -26.89 -37.43 -9.21
C PHE A 1047 -27.00 -35.98 -9.68
N GLU A 1048 -27.36 -35.76 -10.95
CA GLU A 1048 -27.82 -34.45 -11.39
C GLU A 1048 -29.08 -34.11 -10.58
N PRO A 1049 -29.04 -33.22 -9.56
CA PRO A 1049 -30.23 -32.91 -8.79
C PRO A 1049 -31.10 -32.07 -9.71
N SER A 1050 -32.40 -32.35 -9.75
CA SER A 1050 -33.27 -31.67 -10.69
C SER A 1050 -33.30 -30.17 -10.40
N LEU A 1051 -33.63 -29.37 -11.43
CA LEU A 1051 -33.82 -27.93 -11.25
C LEU A 1051 -34.88 -27.63 -10.17
N GLU A 1052 -35.85 -28.54 -10.02
CA GLU A 1052 -36.94 -28.48 -9.04
C GLU A 1052 -36.43 -28.63 -7.60
N ASP A 1053 -35.45 -29.50 -7.34
CA ASP A 1053 -34.86 -29.72 -6.01
C ASP A 1053 -34.12 -28.46 -5.51
N TRP A 1054 -33.26 -27.90 -6.36
CA TRP A 1054 -32.53 -26.65 -6.07
C TRP A 1054 -33.47 -25.45 -5.88
N THR A 1055 -34.53 -25.37 -6.69
CA THR A 1055 -35.53 -24.30 -6.57
C THR A 1055 -36.37 -24.44 -5.30
N THR A 1056 -36.69 -25.67 -4.89
CA THR A 1056 -37.41 -25.96 -3.64
C THR A 1056 -36.60 -25.54 -2.42
N LEU A 1057 -35.29 -25.81 -2.40
CA LEU A 1057 -34.38 -25.38 -1.33
C LEU A 1057 -34.40 -23.85 -1.13
N VAL A 1058 -34.30 -23.09 -2.22
CA VAL A 1058 -34.37 -21.62 -2.20
C VAL A 1058 -35.76 -21.14 -1.75
N ARG A 1059 -36.84 -21.74 -2.28
CA ARG A 1059 -38.24 -21.39 -1.98
C ARG A 1059 -38.59 -21.65 -0.51
N MET A 1060 -38.05 -22.70 0.13
CA MET A 1060 -38.23 -22.98 1.56
C MET A 1060 -37.41 -22.03 2.45
N THR A 1061 -36.16 -21.77 2.08
CA THR A 1061 -35.27 -20.85 2.82
C THR A 1061 -35.80 -19.41 2.87
N LEU A 1062 -36.47 -18.96 1.80
CA LEU A 1062 -37.12 -17.64 1.78
C LEU A 1062 -38.43 -17.60 2.57
N LYS A 1063 -39.10 -18.74 2.77
CA LYS A 1063 -40.37 -18.83 3.53
C LYS A 1063 -40.17 -18.91 5.05
N SER A 1064 -39.00 -19.32 5.55
CA SER A 1064 -38.76 -19.46 7.00
C SER A 1064 -38.54 -18.16 7.78
N ARG A 1065 -38.55 -16.99 7.11
CA ARG A 1065 -38.30 -15.66 7.72
C ARG A 1065 -39.54 -14.79 7.98
N GLY A 1066 -40.75 -15.34 7.91
CA GLY A 1066 -41.98 -14.64 8.28
C GLY A 1066 -42.34 -14.79 9.78
N PRO A 1067 -42.70 -13.72 10.52
CA PRO A 1067 -43.08 -13.82 11.93
C PRO A 1067 -44.60 -14.05 12.13
N PRO A 1068 -45.05 -14.70 13.24
CA PRO A 1068 -44.32 -15.63 14.10
C PRO A 1068 -45.04 -17.00 14.25
N PHE A 1069 -44.28 -18.08 14.16
CA PHE A 1069 -44.57 -19.31 14.90
C PHE A 1069 -43.35 -19.63 15.78
N PRO A 1070 -43.52 -20.01 17.06
CA PRO A 1070 -42.41 -20.12 17.99
C PRO A 1070 -41.70 -21.47 17.85
N MET A 1071 -40.61 -21.51 17.09
CA MET A 1071 -39.57 -22.54 17.20
C MET A 1071 -38.18 -21.89 17.12
N PRO A 1072 -37.27 -22.14 18.08
CA PRO A 1072 -35.94 -21.55 18.07
C PRO A 1072 -34.94 -22.38 17.25
N GLY A 1073 -34.24 -21.75 16.30
CA GLY A 1073 -32.91 -22.20 15.85
C GLY A 1073 -32.66 -22.46 14.36
N ASP A 1074 -33.64 -22.29 13.46
CA ASP A 1074 -33.52 -22.77 12.06
C ASP A 1074 -33.48 -21.65 11.00
N GLU A 1075 -32.33 -20.96 10.89
CA GLU A 1075 -31.96 -20.22 9.67
C GLU A 1075 -30.97 -21.03 8.83
N ALA A 1076 -31.22 -21.18 7.53
CA ALA A 1076 -30.25 -21.81 6.63
C ALA A 1076 -29.03 -20.89 6.42
N PRO A 1077 -27.78 -21.42 6.42
CA PRO A 1077 -26.59 -20.59 6.29
C PRO A 1077 -26.59 -19.79 4.97
N PRO A 1078 -26.21 -18.49 4.97
CA PRO A 1078 -26.16 -17.67 3.76
C PRO A 1078 -25.29 -18.25 2.63
N ALA A 1079 -24.27 -19.06 2.98
CA ALA A 1079 -23.45 -19.81 2.03
C ALA A 1079 -24.25 -20.81 1.18
N VAL A 1080 -25.30 -21.43 1.73
CA VAL A 1080 -26.18 -22.36 1.00
C VAL A 1080 -26.98 -21.63 -0.08
N ILE A 1081 -27.45 -20.41 0.20
CA ILE A 1081 -28.14 -19.57 -0.79
C ILE A 1081 -27.18 -19.17 -1.91
N ALA A 1082 -25.95 -18.73 -1.56
CA ALA A 1082 -24.94 -18.37 -2.55
C ALA A 1082 -24.51 -19.58 -3.42
N LEU A 1083 -24.43 -20.78 -2.83
CA LEU A 1083 -24.12 -22.02 -3.54
C LEU A 1083 -25.29 -22.45 -4.45
N ALA A 1084 -26.54 -22.43 -3.96
CA ALA A 1084 -27.72 -22.77 -4.74
C ALA A 1084 -27.93 -21.83 -5.93
N LEU A 1085 -27.78 -20.51 -5.74
CA LEU A 1085 -27.84 -19.52 -6.83
C LEU A 1085 -26.73 -19.76 -7.87
N ARG A 1086 -25.52 -20.13 -7.41
CA ARG A 1086 -24.41 -20.50 -8.31
C ARG A 1086 -24.70 -21.78 -9.09
N MET A 1087 -25.25 -22.81 -8.46
CA MET A 1087 -25.63 -24.08 -9.10
C MET A 1087 -26.81 -23.92 -10.08
N LEU A 1088 -27.75 -23.02 -9.79
CA LEU A 1088 -28.83 -22.62 -10.71
C LEU A 1088 -28.33 -21.76 -11.90
N GLY A 1089 -27.04 -21.44 -11.97
CA GLY A 1089 -26.43 -20.73 -13.10
C GLY A 1089 -26.68 -19.22 -13.10
N PHE A 1090 -26.97 -18.60 -11.95
CA PHE A 1090 -27.14 -17.14 -11.82
C PHE A 1090 -25.81 -16.37 -11.93
N HIS A 1091 -25.17 -16.47 -13.09
CA HIS A 1091 -24.06 -15.60 -13.52
C HIS A 1091 -24.44 -14.80 -14.77
N LEU A 1092 -25.41 -15.25 -15.56
CA LEU A 1092 -26.13 -14.50 -16.61
C LEU A 1092 -27.42 -15.30 -16.96
N VAL A 1093 -28.60 -14.70 -16.75
CA VAL A 1093 -29.86 -15.30 -17.25
C VAL A 1093 -30.08 -14.77 -18.67
N THR A 1094 -29.91 -15.63 -19.68
CA THR A 1094 -30.32 -15.29 -21.06
C THR A 1094 -31.85 -15.31 -21.18
N ARG A 1095 -32.39 -14.57 -22.15
CA ARG A 1095 -33.84 -14.39 -22.38
C ARG A 1095 -34.60 -15.73 -22.41
N ASP A 1096 -34.02 -16.70 -23.09
CA ASP A 1096 -34.49 -18.09 -23.28
C ASP A 1096 -34.60 -18.91 -21.99
N ARG A 1097 -34.00 -18.47 -20.87
CA ARG A 1097 -34.14 -19.09 -19.54
C ARG A 1097 -35.00 -18.29 -18.57
N ALA A 1098 -35.37 -17.05 -18.90
CA ALA A 1098 -36.23 -16.23 -18.06
C ALA A 1098 -37.72 -16.67 -18.12
N GLU A 1099 -38.20 -17.08 -19.29
CA GLU A 1099 -39.61 -17.46 -19.51
C GLU A 1099 -40.05 -18.72 -18.71
N PRO A 1100 -39.25 -19.80 -18.61
CA PRO A 1100 -39.57 -20.92 -17.71
C PRO A 1100 -39.61 -20.51 -16.23
N LEU A 1101 -38.68 -19.65 -15.80
CA LEU A 1101 -38.61 -19.12 -14.42
C LEU A 1101 -39.86 -18.27 -14.09
N ALA A 1102 -40.24 -17.35 -14.98
CA ALA A 1102 -41.44 -16.54 -14.83
C ALA A 1102 -42.72 -17.40 -14.75
N ASN A 1103 -42.83 -18.44 -15.59
CA ASN A 1103 -43.95 -19.39 -15.54
C ASN A 1103 -43.97 -20.22 -14.24
N LEU A 1104 -42.81 -20.52 -13.64
CA LEU A 1104 -42.69 -21.30 -12.39
C LEU A 1104 -43.07 -20.51 -11.12
N PHE A 1105 -42.94 -19.18 -11.15
CA PHE A 1105 -43.46 -18.28 -10.11
C PHE A 1105 -44.91 -17.83 -10.37
N GLY A 1106 -45.43 -18.03 -11.59
CA GLY A 1106 -46.65 -17.37 -12.08
C GLY A 1106 -47.93 -18.22 -12.21
N ARG A 1107 -48.05 -19.40 -11.57
CA ARG A 1107 -49.26 -20.25 -11.73
C ARG A 1107 -50.00 -20.72 -10.46
N GLU A 1108 -49.46 -20.55 -9.26
CA GLU A 1108 -50.13 -21.02 -8.03
C GLU A 1108 -51.00 -19.95 -7.32
N THR A 1109 -50.99 -18.69 -7.78
CA THR A 1109 -51.68 -17.57 -7.11
C THR A 1109 -53.13 -17.32 -7.56
N SER A 1110 -53.67 -18.13 -8.47
CA SER A 1110 -55.02 -17.93 -9.04
C SER A 1110 -56.14 -17.94 -7.98
N ALA A 1111 -56.07 -18.80 -6.97
CA ALA A 1111 -57.09 -18.89 -5.92
C ALA A 1111 -57.07 -17.71 -4.93
N ALA A 1112 -55.87 -17.15 -4.65
CA ALA A 1112 -55.74 -15.95 -3.82
C ALA A 1112 -56.21 -14.69 -4.58
N PHE A 1113 -55.95 -14.64 -5.89
CA PHE A 1113 -56.34 -13.53 -6.74
C PHE A 1113 -57.87 -13.42 -6.92
N GLU A 1114 -58.59 -14.54 -7.10
CA GLU A 1114 -60.07 -14.52 -7.14
C GLU A 1114 -60.71 -14.02 -5.85
N SER A 1115 -60.11 -14.32 -4.69
CA SER A 1115 -60.57 -13.79 -3.39
C SER A 1115 -60.37 -12.28 -3.29
N LEU A 1116 -59.25 -11.76 -3.80
CA LEU A 1116 -58.96 -10.32 -3.81
C LEU A 1116 -59.91 -9.57 -4.76
N VAL A 1117 -60.15 -10.10 -5.97
CA VAL A 1117 -61.05 -9.51 -6.97
C VAL A 1117 -62.51 -9.46 -6.48
N ARG A 1118 -62.97 -10.47 -5.73
CA ARG A 1118 -64.29 -10.43 -5.08
C ARG A 1118 -64.42 -9.38 -3.97
N THR A 1119 -63.31 -8.98 -3.36
CA THR A 1119 -63.31 -8.00 -2.26
C THR A 1119 -63.18 -6.55 -2.76
N ALA A 1120 -62.67 -6.35 -3.97
CA ALA A 1120 -62.63 -5.04 -4.66
C ALA A 1120 -63.94 -4.68 -5.40
N GLY A 1121 -64.96 -5.54 -5.31
CA GLY A 1121 -66.20 -5.48 -6.08
C GLY A 1121 -67.33 -4.63 -5.50
N ASP A 1122 -67.07 -3.50 -4.83
CA ASP A 1122 -68.10 -2.52 -4.47
C ASP A 1122 -67.50 -1.12 -4.21
N GLY A 1123 -67.96 -0.08 -4.91
CA GLY A 1123 -67.69 1.32 -4.50
C GLY A 1123 -67.05 2.32 -5.49
N ARG A 1124 -67.63 2.52 -6.68
CA ARG A 1124 -67.67 3.81 -7.43
C ARG A 1124 -66.34 4.58 -7.70
N GLY A 1125 -65.67 4.21 -8.80
CA GLY A 1125 -65.63 5.03 -10.02
C GLY A 1125 -64.73 6.27 -10.13
N MET A 1126 -63.72 6.19 -11.01
CA MET A 1126 -63.51 7.18 -12.08
C MET A 1126 -62.90 6.48 -13.31
N VAL A 1127 -63.32 6.88 -14.52
CA VAL A 1127 -62.80 6.35 -15.81
C VAL A 1127 -62.29 7.50 -16.66
N THR A 1128 -61.00 7.47 -16.97
CA THR A 1128 -60.31 8.11 -18.11
C THR A 1128 -59.07 7.22 -18.34
N SER A 1129 -58.89 6.46 -19.44
CA SER A 1129 -58.83 6.88 -20.85
C SER A 1129 -57.79 8.00 -21.02
N THR A 1130 -56.67 7.85 -21.73
CA THR A 1130 -56.35 7.03 -22.92
C THR A 1130 -54.98 6.34 -22.84
N ALA A 1131 -54.67 5.47 -23.79
CA ALA A 1131 -53.41 4.70 -23.85
C ALA A 1131 -52.15 5.58 -24.04
N GLU A 1132 -51.20 5.43 -23.11
CA GLU A 1132 -49.77 5.65 -23.32
C GLU A 1132 -49.04 4.33 -23.01
N PRO A 1133 -47.90 4.03 -23.64
CA PRO A 1133 -47.17 2.80 -23.38
C PRO A 1133 -46.53 2.85 -21.99
N TYR A 1134 -47.03 2.03 -21.07
CA TYR A 1134 -46.35 1.79 -19.80
C TYR A 1134 -44.97 1.18 -20.07
N VAL A 1135 -43.99 1.51 -19.22
CA VAL A 1135 -42.75 0.75 -19.17
C VAL A 1135 -43.07 -0.62 -18.56
N ASP A 1136 -43.01 -1.65 -19.40
CA ASP A 1136 -43.35 -3.02 -19.04
C ASP A 1136 -42.30 -3.64 -18.10
N GLU A 1137 -41.02 -3.25 -18.18
CA GLU A 1137 -39.93 -3.82 -17.39
C GLU A 1137 -39.06 -2.75 -16.67
N ILE A 1138 -38.87 -2.95 -15.36
CA ILE A 1138 -37.98 -2.19 -14.48
C ILE A 1138 -36.84 -3.11 -14.03
N VAL A 1139 -35.62 -2.68 -14.28
CA VAL A 1139 -34.39 -3.32 -13.83
C VAL A 1139 -33.91 -2.64 -12.54
N VAL A 1140 -34.05 -3.34 -11.41
CA VAL A 1140 -33.53 -2.91 -10.12
C VAL A 1140 -32.15 -3.49 -9.91
N VAL A 1141 -31.15 -2.64 -9.65
CA VAL A 1141 -29.81 -3.07 -9.24
C VAL A 1141 -29.58 -2.68 -7.77
N LEU A 1142 -29.46 -3.70 -6.92
CA LEU A 1142 -29.21 -3.57 -5.49
C LEU A 1142 -27.72 -3.75 -5.21
N SER A 1143 -27.09 -2.78 -4.55
CA SER A 1143 -25.68 -2.85 -4.12
C SER A 1143 -25.59 -2.75 -2.59
N ALA A 1144 -24.91 -3.70 -1.96
CA ALA A 1144 -24.70 -3.70 -0.51
C ALA A 1144 -23.66 -2.64 -0.09
N ALA A 1145 -23.93 -1.90 0.98
CA ALA A 1145 -22.88 -1.11 1.63
C ALA A 1145 -21.86 -2.05 2.30
N PRO A 1146 -20.58 -1.66 2.40
CA PRO A 1146 -19.62 -2.39 3.22
C PRO A 1146 -20.02 -2.27 4.69
N PHE A 1147 -20.23 -3.41 5.35
CA PHE A 1147 -20.38 -3.45 6.81
C PHE A 1147 -19.09 -2.94 7.48
N THR A 1148 -19.25 -2.14 8.54
CA THR A 1148 -18.13 -1.51 9.23
C THR A 1148 -17.28 -2.53 9.99
N THR A 1149 -16.00 -2.61 9.60
CA THR A 1149 -14.86 -2.98 10.45
C THR A 1149 -15.01 -4.22 11.35
N THR A 1150 -14.82 -5.42 10.79
CA THR A 1150 -14.14 -6.56 11.50
C THR A 1150 -13.80 -7.77 10.61
N GLN A 1151 -14.21 -7.83 9.34
CA GLN A 1151 -13.85 -8.95 8.43
C GLN A 1151 -13.05 -8.47 7.21
N SER A 1152 -11.73 -8.72 7.22
CA SER A 1152 -10.80 -8.27 6.18
C SER A 1152 -9.93 -9.40 5.63
N TRP A 1153 -10.53 -10.52 5.22
CA TRP A 1153 -9.82 -11.65 4.58
C TRP A 1153 -10.46 -12.17 3.27
N THR A 1154 -11.49 -11.49 2.76
CA THR A 1154 -11.91 -11.60 1.35
C THR A 1154 -12.03 -10.21 0.77
N ALA A 1155 -11.30 -9.90 -0.31
CA ALA A 1155 -11.48 -8.65 -1.04
C ALA A 1155 -12.92 -8.59 -1.60
N PRO A 1156 -13.74 -7.61 -1.22
CA PRO A 1156 -15.10 -7.53 -1.71
C PRO A 1156 -15.10 -6.92 -3.12
N GLN A 1157 -15.17 -7.76 -4.15
CA GLN A 1157 -15.81 -7.31 -5.39
C GLN A 1157 -17.23 -6.87 -5.04
N GLN A 1158 -17.64 -5.71 -5.54
CA GLN A 1158 -18.99 -5.16 -5.29
C GLN A 1158 -20.04 -6.17 -5.77
N ARG A 1159 -20.77 -6.77 -4.85
CA ARG A 1159 -21.86 -7.69 -5.17
C ARG A 1159 -23.12 -6.88 -5.47
N ALA A 1160 -23.41 -6.74 -6.76
CA ALA A 1160 -24.67 -6.20 -7.25
C ALA A 1160 -25.64 -7.36 -7.55
N ALA A 1161 -26.88 -7.25 -7.10
CA ALA A 1161 -27.97 -8.13 -7.54
C ALA A 1161 -28.85 -7.35 -8.53
N MET A 1162 -29.07 -7.92 -9.71
CA MET A 1162 -29.94 -7.35 -10.75
C MET A 1162 -31.26 -8.13 -10.79
N LEU A 1163 -32.37 -7.43 -10.57
CA LEU A 1163 -33.73 -7.96 -10.60
C LEU A 1163 -34.50 -7.26 -11.73
N VAL A 1164 -35.01 -8.02 -12.68
CA VAL A 1164 -35.92 -7.49 -13.72
C VAL A 1164 -37.34 -7.84 -13.30
N MET A 1165 -38.21 -6.83 -13.17
CA MET A 1165 -39.60 -7.00 -12.75
C MET A 1165 -40.48 -5.94 -13.40
N THR A 1166 -41.76 -6.27 -13.66
CA THR A 1166 -42.67 -5.27 -14.24
C THR A 1166 -42.99 -4.15 -13.25
N SER A 1167 -43.36 -2.98 -13.77
CA SER A 1167 -43.82 -1.85 -12.94
C SER A 1167 -44.95 -2.26 -12.00
N THR A 1168 -45.91 -3.06 -12.47
CA THR A 1168 -46.99 -3.65 -11.66
C THR A 1168 -46.47 -4.62 -10.59
N ALA A 1169 -45.47 -5.46 -10.89
CA ALA A 1169 -44.89 -6.39 -9.93
C ALA A 1169 -44.12 -5.68 -8.81
N LEU A 1170 -43.43 -4.57 -9.12
CA LEU A 1170 -42.76 -3.72 -8.15
C LEU A 1170 -43.75 -3.11 -7.14
N PHE A 1171 -44.87 -2.54 -7.63
CA PHE A 1171 -45.91 -1.99 -6.74
C PHE A 1171 -46.64 -3.08 -5.93
N ALA A 1172 -46.92 -4.24 -6.52
CA ALA A 1172 -47.54 -5.36 -5.82
C ALA A 1172 -46.64 -5.99 -4.74
N SER A 1173 -45.31 -5.94 -4.91
CA SER A 1173 -44.32 -6.48 -3.98
C SER A 1173 -43.73 -5.42 -3.02
N SER A 1174 -44.32 -4.23 -3.01
CA SER A 1174 -43.82 -3.00 -2.37
C SER A 1174 -43.32 -3.17 -0.94
N GLN A 1175 -44.04 -3.88 -0.08
CA GLN A 1175 -43.69 -4.04 1.34
C GLN A 1175 -42.43 -4.91 1.53
N SER A 1176 -42.37 -6.08 0.89
CA SER A 1176 -41.19 -6.96 0.90
C SER A 1176 -39.99 -6.33 0.19
N PHE A 1177 -40.24 -5.50 -0.82
CA PHE A 1177 -39.19 -4.75 -1.50
C PHE A 1177 -38.57 -3.68 -0.58
N LEU A 1178 -39.38 -2.96 0.20
CA LEU A 1178 -38.91 -1.99 1.20
C LEU A 1178 -38.11 -2.64 2.34
N GLU A 1179 -38.39 -3.90 2.69
CA GLU A 1179 -37.55 -4.70 3.61
C GLU A 1179 -36.19 -5.05 2.98
N LEU A 1180 -36.19 -5.45 1.71
CA LEU A 1180 -34.97 -5.69 0.93
C LEU A 1180 -34.13 -4.41 0.76
N MET A 1181 -34.76 -3.24 0.62
CA MET A 1181 -34.06 -1.96 0.50
C MET A 1181 -33.33 -1.55 1.78
N ALA A 1182 -33.88 -1.85 2.97
CA ALA A 1182 -33.25 -1.51 4.25
C ALA A 1182 -31.89 -2.22 4.46
N LEU A 1183 -31.62 -3.28 3.70
CA LEU A 1183 -30.35 -4.03 3.71
C LEU A 1183 -29.37 -3.59 2.60
N ALA A 1184 -29.81 -2.74 1.66
CA ALA A 1184 -29.01 -2.29 0.52
C ALA A 1184 -28.43 -0.89 0.76
N GLY A 1185 -27.13 -0.72 0.49
CA GLY A 1185 -26.43 0.55 0.68
C GLY A 1185 -26.63 1.56 -0.44
N LYS A 1186 -26.94 1.08 -1.65
CA LYS A 1186 -27.25 1.92 -2.81
C LYS A 1186 -28.11 1.14 -3.80
N ILE A 1187 -29.15 1.79 -4.32
CA ILE A 1187 -30.08 1.21 -5.27
C ILE A 1187 -30.05 2.05 -6.54
N ARG A 1188 -30.00 1.39 -7.71
CA ARG A 1188 -30.14 2.02 -9.02
C ARG A 1188 -31.33 1.39 -9.74
N LEU A 1189 -32.18 2.24 -10.31
CA LEU A 1189 -33.34 1.83 -11.10
C LEU A 1189 -33.05 2.16 -12.56
N TRP A 1190 -33.19 1.15 -13.40
CA TRP A 1190 -33.12 1.23 -14.85
C TRP A 1190 -34.49 0.83 -15.40
N TRP A 1191 -34.92 1.45 -16.48
CA TRP A 1191 -36.24 1.30 -17.06
C TRP A 1191 -36.05 0.93 -18.53
N ASP A 1192 -36.80 -0.05 -19.05
CA ASP A 1192 -36.77 -0.32 -20.48
C ASP A 1192 -37.62 0.73 -21.23
N GLY A 1193 -36.94 1.71 -21.81
CA GLY A 1193 -37.54 2.87 -22.45
C GLY A 1193 -37.37 4.18 -21.67
N SER A 1194 -38.00 5.24 -22.15
CA SER A 1194 -38.01 6.56 -21.48
C SER A 1194 -39.25 6.69 -20.61
N PRO A 1195 -39.17 6.48 -19.28
CA PRO A 1195 -40.33 6.65 -18.41
C PRO A 1195 -40.84 8.09 -18.47
N SER A 1196 -42.17 8.23 -18.45
CA SER A 1196 -42.82 9.55 -18.42
C SER A 1196 -42.40 10.32 -17.18
N GLN A 1197 -42.54 11.64 -17.20
CA GLN A 1197 -42.24 12.45 -16.02
C GLN A 1197 -43.12 12.04 -14.83
N ALA A 1198 -44.38 11.66 -15.07
CA ALA A 1198 -45.29 11.15 -14.05
C ALA A 1198 -44.79 9.83 -13.44
N ASP A 1199 -44.29 8.88 -14.23
CA ASP A 1199 -43.74 7.61 -13.73
C ASP A 1199 -42.50 7.84 -12.85
N ARG A 1200 -41.63 8.78 -13.26
CA ARG A 1200 -40.45 9.18 -12.48
C ARG A 1200 -40.87 9.83 -11.16
N GLU A 1201 -41.82 10.76 -11.18
CA GLU A 1201 -42.32 11.44 -9.99
C GLU A 1201 -43.05 10.47 -9.04
N VAL A 1202 -43.83 9.52 -9.56
CA VAL A 1202 -44.51 8.49 -8.75
C VAL A 1202 -43.51 7.52 -8.14
N ALA A 1203 -42.53 7.03 -8.90
CA ALA A 1203 -41.48 6.16 -8.35
C ALA A 1203 -40.62 6.90 -7.32
N GLN A 1204 -40.15 8.11 -7.63
CA GLN A 1204 -39.38 8.94 -6.72
C GLN A 1204 -40.17 9.22 -5.44
N LYS A 1205 -41.46 9.57 -5.53
CA LYS A 1205 -42.32 9.78 -4.37
C LYS A 1205 -42.52 8.49 -3.56
N PHE A 1206 -42.78 7.36 -4.21
CA PHE A 1206 -42.92 6.06 -3.55
C PHE A 1206 -41.66 5.69 -2.74
N PHE A 1207 -40.47 5.89 -3.30
CA PHE A 1207 -39.22 5.64 -2.57
C PHE A 1207 -38.93 6.70 -1.50
N THR A 1208 -39.15 7.98 -1.78
CA THR A 1208 -38.90 9.07 -0.82
C THR A 1208 -39.82 8.97 0.39
N ASP A 1209 -41.12 8.72 0.18
CA ASP A 1209 -42.10 8.64 1.27
C ASP A 1209 -42.02 7.29 2.01
N GLY A 1210 -41.83 6.18 1.28
CA GLY A 1210 -41.77 4.83 1.86
C GLY A 1210 -40.53 4.56 2.72
N VAL A 1211 -39.34 5.01 2.28
CA VAL A 1211 -38.11 4.90 3.09
C VAL A 1211 -38.15 5.83 4.29
N ARG A 1212 -38.66 7.05 4.10
CA ARG A 1212 -38.74 8.07 5.15
C ARG A 1212 -39.74 7.70 6.24
N ALA A 1213 -40.88 7.08 5.90
CA ALA A 1213 -41.81 6.55 6.88
C ALA A 1213 -41.14 5.51 7.79
N LYS A 1214 -40.41 4.54 7.22
CA LYS A 1214 -39.76 3.46 7.97
C LYS A 1214 -38.61 3.95 8.85
N LEU A 1215 -37.79 4.89 8.36
CA LEU A 1215 -36.73 5.53 9.15
C LEU A 1215 -37.26 6.37 10.32
N PHE A 1216 -38.47 6.95 10.20
CA PHE A 1216 -39.09 7.70 11.30
C PHE A 1216 -39.73 6.82 12.37
N GLU A 1217 -40.12 5.57 12.06
CA GLU A 1217 -40.61 4.62 13.07
C GLU A 1217 -39.48 4.03 13.94
N GLU A 1218 -38.25 3.92 13.40
CA GLU A 1218 -37.13 3.25 14.10
C GLU A 1218 -36.23 4.18 14.95
N SER A 1219 -36.21 5.50 14.74
CA SER A 1219 -35.47 6.43 15.62
C SER A 1219 -35.96 7.90 15.58
N PRO A 1220 -36.75 8.37 16.58
CA PRO A 1220 -37.29 9.73 16.58
C PRO A 1220 -36.32 10.84 17.04
N SER A 1221 -35.06 10.54 17.37
CA SER A 1221 -34.16 11.48 18.09
C SER A 1221 -32.90 11.94 17.34
N THR A 1222 -32.73 11.61 16.05
CA THR A 1222 -31.55 12.03 15.26
C THR A 1222 -31.95 12.50 13.86
N PRO A 1223 -31.57 13.73 13.45
CA PRO A 1223 -31.80 14.17 12.07
C PRO A 1223 -30.88 13.39 11.11
N PRO A 1224 -31.37 12.97 9.93
CA PRO A 1224 -30.56 12.25 8.96
C PRO A 1224 -29.50 13.16 8.32
N PRO A 1225 -28.32 12.64 7.97
CA PRO A 1225 -27.40 13.35 7.08
C PRO A 1225 -28.03 13.49 5.68
N TYR A 1226 -27.87 14.66 5.07
CA TYR A 1226 -28.37 15.06 3.75
C TYR A 1226 -27.74 14.27 2.58
N PRO A 1227 -28.33 14.33 1.37
CA PRO A 1227 -29.57 13.67 0.94
C PRO A 1227 -29.32 12.42 0.07
#